data_AF-A0A9D2PD25-F1
#
_entry.id   AF-A0A9D2PD25-F1
#
_cell.length_a   1.000
_cell.length_b   1.000
_cell.length_c   1.000
_cell.angle_alpha   90.00
_cell.angle_beta   90.00
_cell.angle_gamma   90.00
#
_symmetry.space_group_name_H-M   'P 1'
#
loop_
_entity.id
_entity.type
_entity.pdbx_description
1 polymer ?
#
loop_
_entity_poly.entity_id
_entity_poly.type
_entity_poly.pdbx_seq_one_letter_code
_entity_poly.pdbx_strand_id
1 'polypeptide(L)'
;MKFWYLSTRKAGKDALMQETAEKMGISLEEKHIEDSLVRSDSPEMRELLRQMEAARIDAVICRGRMERILKEAGVSSRIPVIPIQFLASSTFSLFVQVMKQHPEEFLLPGAKAAVFSHQPLLINREIIRYLFHLEMINVVMEEDAPEYIRRKLVQAREEGATFIIGGLRVCREAAALGMRAYYTENADEYESYCHTLEMAVMFVENLRSQREYRRTLEFMMDYSFEGMAMISPDGRVVISNAIVREILGQKEITGRPICELAPELDRQKLAAVLKKGETIYGNILQIRDHAVIVSAVPYLKNGQIQGAILHMNQKERVENLESQIKNEIYSRGLAAKYHFSDIKGDSAVMEQCRYEAKQFAKNQANILLFGESGTGKELFAQSIHNYSTRKDQPFVAVNCGALPMSLLESELFGYVGGAFTGASRQGKKGLIEQADKGTIFLDEISEMDLQGQVRLLRVIEERVITRVGDDRVIPVDVRIIAASNKSLQKLVREGKFREDLYYRLNVLTLRIPPLRSRGKDILLLAEEFLARYGERASKNLELTQDAGNALLSFSWPGNVRQLRNFCERLVIVSDRQKVDGGMIRRQLADICEEFPEEERTEKEEPEVPAPNLSQLSEKERRERERLEEALEASGGNRGQAAQALGIGRSSLWRKMKKYGLDETY
;
A
#
# COMPACT_ATOMS: atom_id res chain seq x y z
N MET A 1 -0.13 -45.25 -6.84
CA MET A 1 1.17 -44.87 -7.47
C MET A 1 1.50 -45.90 -8.52
N LYS A 2 2.20 -45.54 -9.60
CA LYS A 2 2.58 -46.46 -10.68
C LYS A 2 4.07 -46.75 -10.62
N PHE A 3 4.44 -47.95 -10.18
CA PHE A 3 5.83 -48.37 -10.05
C PHE A 3 6.17 -49.45 -11.09
N TRP A 4 7.41 -49.43 -11.56
CA TRP A 4 7.94 -50.54 -12.34
C TRP A 4 8.90 -51.35 -11.49
N TYR A 5 8.78 -52.67 -11.56
CA TYR A 5 9.76 -53.58 -10.97
C TYR A 5 10.58 -54.23 -12.09
N LEU A 6 11.88 -53.95 -12.10
CA LEU A 6 12.80 -54.53 -13.06
C LEU A 6 13.40 -55.82 -12.49
N SER A 7 13.05 -56.95 -13.09
CA SER A 7 13.53 -58.27 -12.69
C SER A 7 14.30 -58.94 -13.82
N THR A 8 15.38 -59.64 -13.46
CA THR A 8 16.12 -60.54 -14.36
C THR A 8 15.70 -62.00 -14.17
N ARG A 9 14.72 -62.27 -13.30
CA ARG A 9 14.16 -63.62 -13.04
C ARG A 9 13.00 -63.89 -14.00
N LYS A 10 12.78 -65.17 -14.36
CA LYS A 10 11.62 -65.60 -15.15
C LYS A 10 10.32 -65.03 -14.57
N ALA A 11 9.48 -64.47 -15.44
CA ALA A 11 8.22 -63.82 -15.10
C ALA A 11 7.35 -64.69 -14.17
N GLY A 12 6.76 -64.09 -13.13
CA GLY A 12 5.84 -64.75 -12.20
C GLY A 12 6.49 -65.39 -10.97
N LYS A 13 7.82 -65.32 -10.80
CA LYS A 13 8.49 -65.77 -9.56
C LYS A 13 8.35 -64.79 -8.39
N ASP A 14 8.10 -63.51 -8.66
CA ASP A 14 8.00 -62.46 -7.63
C ASP A 14 6.53 -62.08 -7.35
N ALA A 15 5.60 -63.05 -7.43
CA ALA A 15 4.17 -62.87 -7.13
C ALA A 15 3.91 -62.25 -5.76
N LEU A 16 4.80 -62.53 -4.80
CA LEU A 16 4.77 -61.96 -3.46
C LEU A 16 4.96 -60.43 -3.46
N MET A 17 5.81 -59.90 -4.33
CA MET A 17 6.01 -58.45 -4.46
C MET A 17 4.78 -57.77 -5.05
N GLN A 18 4.13 -58.43 -6.01
CA GLN A 18 2.91 -57.93 -6.63
C GLN A 18 1.73 -57.95 -5.65
N GLU A 19 1.55 -59.04 -4.90
CA GLU A 19 0.55 -59.12 -3.82
C GLU A 19 0.80 -58.07 -2.73
N THR A 20 2.07 -57.85 -2.36
CA THR A 20 2.44 -56.82 -1.38
C THR A 20 2.13 -55.42 -1.91
N ALA A 21 2.44 -55.13 -3.18
CA ALA A 21 2.13 -53.86 -3.80
C ALA A 21 0.62 -53.60 -3.88
N GLU A 22 -0.18 -54.63 -4.22
CA GLU A 22 -1.64 -54.54 -4.26
C GLU A 22 -2.24 -54.22 -2.89
N LYS A 23 -1.76 -54.87 -1.82
CA LYS A 23 -2.15 -54.56 -0.44
C LYS A 23 -1.84 -53.11 -0.03
N MET A 24 -0.83 -52.50 -0.64
CA MET A 24 -0.43 -51.11 -0.41
C MET A 24 -1.06 -50.12 -1.41
N GLY A 25 -1.95 -50.56 -2.30
CA GLY A 25 -2.60 -49.69 -3.30
C GLY A 25 -1.65 -49.19 -4.40
N ILE A 26 -0.56 -49.93 -4.65
CA ILE A 26 0.46 -49.61 -5.65
C ILE A 26 0.17 -50.41 -6.92
N SER A 27 0.09 -49.72 -8.07
CA SER A 27 0.09 -50.36 -9.38
C SER A 27 1.53 -50.70 -9.74
N LEU A 28 1.91 -51.95 -9.53
CA LEU A 28 3.23 -52.47 -9.85
C LEU A 28 3.19 -53.23 -11.18
N GLU A 29 4.06 -52.84 -12.12
CA GLU A 29 4.24 -53.55 -13.39
C GLU A 29 5.63 -54.20 -13.42
N GLU A 30 5.67 -55.53 -13.46
CA GLU A 30 6.92 -56.27 -13.61
C GLU A 30 7.41 -56.20 -15.06
N LYS A 31 8.66 -55.76 -15.25
CA LYS A 31 9.36 -55.76 -16.54
C LYS A 31 10.54 -56.71 -16.46
N HIS A 32 10.45 -57.78 -17.24
CA HIS A 32 11.55 -58.71 -17.39
C HIS A 32 12.66 -58.09 -18.26
N ILE A 33 13.88 -58.13 -17.75
CA ILE A 33 15.08 -57.69 -18.46
C ILE A 33 15.99 -58.90 -18.65
N GLU A 34 16.49 -59.10 -19.87
CA GLU A 34 17.47 -60.17 -20.11
C GLU A 34 18.76 -59.95 -19.31
N ASP A 35 19.36 -61.02 -18.79
CA ASP A 35 20.65 -60.98 -18.06
C ASP A 35 21.84 -60.54 -18.97
N SER A 36 21.60 -60.42 -20.28
CA SER A 36 22.50 -59.87 -21.30
C SER A 36 22.65 -58.35 -21.24
N LEU A 37 21.79 -57.64 -20.48
CA LEU A 37 21.88 -56.19 -20.29
C LEU A 37 23.10 -55.85 -19.39
N VAL A 38 24.25 -55.62 -20.01
CA VAL A 38 25.54 -55.48 -19.33
C VAL A 38 26.04 -54.02 -19.28
N ARG A 39 25.51 -53.11 -20.09
CA ARG A 39 26.04 -51.73 -20.26
C ARG A 39 24.96 -50.66 -20.19
N SER A 40 25.27 -49.53 -19.54
CA SER A 40 24.41 -48.33 -19.44
C SER A 40 24.01 -47.74 -20.79
N ASP A 41 24.82 -47.96 -21.83
CA ASP A 41 24.67 -47.29 -23.13
C ASP A 41 24.03 -48.20 -24.20
N SER A 42 23.51 -49.37 -23.82
CA SER A 42 22.95 -50.32 -24.77
C SER A 42 21.68 -49.77 -25.45
N PRO A 43 21.38 -50.17 -26.71
CA PRO A 43 20.16 -49.76 -27.40
C PRO A 43 18.90 -50.20 -26.65
N GLU A 44 18.93 -51.34 -25.97
CA GLU A 44 17.86 -51.85 -25.12
C GLU A 44 17.63 -50.94 -23.89
N MET A 45 18.70 -50.43 -23.28
CA MET A 45 18.61 -49.50 -22.14
C MET A 45 18.01 -48.14 -22.55
N ARG A 46 18.34 -47.65 -23.75
CA ARG A 46 17.73 -46.43 -24.31
C ARG A 46 16.26 -46.61 -24.62
N GLU A 47 15.86 -47.78 -25.09
CA GLU A 47 14.45 -48.09 -25.34
C GLU A 47 13.67 -48.20 -24.02
N LEU A 48 14.23 -48.88 -23.01
CA LEU A 48 13.64 -48.95 -21.67
C LEU A 48 13.40 -47.54 -21.08
N LEU A 49 14.38 -46.65 -21.21
CA LEU A 49 14.27 -45.25 -20.80
C LEU A 49 13.10 -44.51 -21.47
N ARG A 50 12.94 -44.66 -22.79
CA ARG A 50 11.82 -44.06 -23.53
C ARG A 50 10.48 -44.59 -23.07
N GLN A 51 10.40 -45.90 -22.82
CA GLN A 51 9.17 -46.53 -22.34
C GLN A 51 8.81 -46.06 -20.92
N MET A 52 9.80 -45.90 -20.04
CA MET A 52 9.60 -45.35 -18.69
C MET A 52 9.03 -43.93 -18.73
N GLU A 53 9.58 -43.07 -19.61
CA GLU A 53 9.10 -41.70 -19.78
C GLU A 53 7.68 -41.64 -20.35
N ALA A 54 7.39 -42.45 -21.35
CA ALA A 54 6.05 -42.55 -21.94
C ALA A 54 5.01 -43.09 -20.93
N ALA A 55 5.41 -44.03 -20.08
CA ALA A 55 4.54 -44.69 -19.12
C ALA A 55 4.21 -43.84 -17.88
N ARG A 56 4.89 -42.69 -17.69
CA ARG A 56 4.73 -41.76 -16.56
C ARG A 56 4.77 -42.45 -15.19
N ILE A 57 5.80 -43.26 -14.97
CA ILE A 57 5.96 -44.00 -13.71
C ILE A 57 6.45 -43.07 -12.58
N ASP A 58 6.00 -43.36 -11.36
CA ASP A 58 6.34 -42.61 -10.15
C ASP A 58 7.70 -43.03 -9.58
N ALA A 59 8.09 -44.30 -9.71
CA ALA A 59 9.37 -44.85 -9.27
C ALA A 59 9.70 -46.17 -9.99
N VAL A 60 10.99 -46.53 -9.98
CA VAL A 60 11.51 -47.81 -10.47
C VAL A 60 12.11 -48.57 -9.30
N ILE A 61 11.65 -49.79 -9.09
CA ILE A 61 12.20 -50.73 -8.12
C ILE A 61 13.10 -51.71 -8.86
N CYS A 62 14.30 -51.96 -8.32
CA CYS A 62 15.28 -52.81 -8.99
C CYS A 62 16.10 -53.63 -7.99
N ARG A 63 16.81 -54.64 -8.49
CA ARG A 63 17.66 -55.53 -7.67
C ARG A 63 19.12 -55.50 -8.13
N GLY A 64 20.01 -55.65 -7.14
CA GLY A 64 21.44 -55.88 -7.37
C GLY A 64 22.07 -54.88 -8.33
N ARG A 65 22.77 -55.37 -9.34
CA ARG A 65 23.52 -54.57 -10.32
C ARG A 65 22.67 -53.57 -11.12
N MET A 66 21.35 -53.77 -11.21
CA MET A 66 20.46 -52.91 -11.99
C MET A 66 20.43 -51.49 -11.43
N GLU A 67 20.53 -51.31 -10.11
CA GLU A 67 20.61 -49.99 -9.48
C GLU A 67 21.76 -49.15 -10.08
N ARG A 68 22.94 -49.76 -10.22
CA ARG A 68 24.12 -49.09 -10.77
C ARG A 68 23.92 -48.75 -12.23
N ILE A 69 23.46 -49.70 -13.04
CA ILE A 69 23.24 -49.51 -14.49
C ILE A 69 22.24 -48.36 -14.73
N LEU A 70 21.15 -48.31 -13.96
CA LEU A 70 20.15 -47.24 -14.06
C LEU A 70 20.72 -45.87 -13.64
N LYS A 71 21.55 -45.82 -12.59
CA LYS A 71 22.22 -44.59 -12.13
C LYS A 71 23.21 -44.07 -13.17
N GLU A 72 24.04 -44.95 -13.73
CA GLU A 72 25.02 -44.63 -14.79
C GLU A 72 24.32 -44.14 -16.07
N ALA A 73 23.17 -44.72 -16.41
CA ALA A 73 22.34 -44.28 -17.54
C ALA A 73 21.58 -42.96 -17.28
N GLY A 74 21.70 -42.36 -16.09
CA GLY A 74 21.09 -41.08 -15.75
C GLY A 74 19.61 -41.14 -15.38
N VAL A 75 19.03 -42.34 -15.19
CA VAL A 75 17.59 -42.53 -14.87
C VAL A 75 17.20 -41.77 -13.60
N SER A 76 18.06 -41.81 -12.58
CA SER A 76 17.83 -41.22 -11.26
C SER A 76 17.65 -39.69 -11.28
N SER A 77 18.03 -39.02 -12.38
CA SER A 77 17.79 -37.59 -12.55
C SER A 77 16.33 -37.24 -12.89
N ARG A 78 15.56 -38.23 -13.37
CA ARG A 78 14.18 -38.04 -13.86
C ARG A 78 13.17 -38.86 -13.05
N ILE A 79 13.53 -40.09 -12.71
CA ILE A 79 12.66 -41.06 -12.04
C ILE A 79 13.41 -41.64 -10.85
N PRO A 80 12.80 -41.68 -9.65
CA PRO A 80 13.38 -42.33 -8.48
C PRO A 80 13.74 -43.79 -8.76
N VAL A 81 15.00 -44.17 -8.54
CA VAL A 81 15.47 -45.55 -8.62
C VAL A 81 15.65 -46.07 -7.21
N ILE A 82 14.91 -47.12 -6.86
CA ILE A 82 14.78 -47.64 -5.50
C ILE A 82 15.28 -49.09 -5.51
N PRO A 83 16.48 -49.35 -4.96
CA PRO A 83 16.97 -50.71 -4.85
C PRO A 83 16.18 -51.47 -3.78
N ILE A 84 15.91 -52.74 -4.04
CA ILE A 84 15.44 -53.65 -3.00
C ILE A 84 16.56 -53.84 -2.00
N GLN A 85 16.30 -53.43 -0.77
CA GLN A 85 17.28 -53.52 0.30
C GLN A 85 17.36 -54.94 0.82
N PHE A 86 18.59 -55.43 1.04
CA PHE A 86 18.82 -56.69 1.73
C PHE A 86 18.91 -56.43 3.22
N LEU A 87 17.86 -56.83 3.96
CA LEU A 87 17.74 -56.55 5.38
C LEU A 87 18.59 -57.51 6.23
N ALA A 88 18.79 -57.14 7.50
CA ALA A 88 19.46 -58.02 8.46
C ALA A 88 18.71 -59.35 8.64
N SER A 89 17.37 -59.33 8.63
CA SER A 89 16.52 -60.52 8.66
C SER A 89 16.79 -61.43 7.47
N SER A 90 16.89 -60.88 6.25
CA SER A 90 17.24 -61.66 5.05
C SER A 90 18.62 -62.33 5.17
N THR A 91 19.57 -61.68 5.86
CA THR A 91 20.88 -62.30 6.16
C THR A 91 20.72 -63.48 7.14
N PHE A 92 19.92 -63.33 8.19
CA PHE A 92 19.61 -64.44 9.11
C PHE A 92 18.94 -65.61 8.39
N SER A 93 17.95 -65.33 7.56
CA SER A 93 17.19 -66.36 6.83
C SER A 93 18.05 -67.10 5.83
N LEU A 94 18.98 -66.41 5.19
CA LEU A 94 20.03 -67.00 4.35
C LEU A 94 20.85 -68.02 5.15
N PHE A 95 21.36 -67.66 6.32
CA PHE A 95 22.11 -68.59 7.17
C PHE A 95 21.24 -69.75 7.68
N VAL A 96 20.00 -69.49 8.11
CA VAL A 96 19.06 -70.54 8.56
C VAL A 96 18.77 -71.52 7.43
N GLN A 97 18.58 -71.05 6.20
CA GLN A 97 18.27 -71.90 5.06
C GLN A 97 19.47 -72.76 4.64
N VAL A 98 20.67 -72.17 4.57
CA VAL A 98 21.89 -72.95 4.30
C VAL A 98 22.14 -73.95 5.43
N MET A 99 21.94 -73.58 6.70
CA MET A 99 22.07 -74.50 7.84
C MET A 99 21.07 -75.65 7.78
N LYS A 100 19.82 -75.40 7.37
CA LYS A 100 18.81 -76.46 7.19
C LYS A 100 19.14 -77.43 6.06
N GLN A 101 19.71 -76.93 4.97
CA GLN A 101 20.04 -77.73 3.79
C GLN A 101 21.39 -78.44 3.91
N HIS A 102 22.34 -77.82 4.62
CA HIS A 102 23.74 -78.21 4.76
C HIS A 102 24.22 -78.05 6.22
N PRO A 103 23.63 -78.76 7.18
CA PRO A 103 24.00 -78.65 8.59
C PRO A 103 25.47 -79.02 8.83
N GLU A 104 26.06 -79.87 7.99
CA GLU A 104 27.46 -80.29 8.05
C GLU A 104 28.47 -79.13 8.00
N GLU A 105 28.14 -78.04 7.31
CA GLU A 105 29.02 -76.87 7.18
C GLU A 105 29.11 -76.05 8.46
N PHE A 106 28.07 -76.09 9.30
CA PHE A 106 27.96 -75.32 10.54
C PHE A 106 28.52 -76.09 11.75
N LEU A 107 28.75 -77.39 11.61
CA LEU A 107 29.32 -78.24 12.66
C LEU A 107 30.86 -78.28 12.64
N LEU A 108 31.49 -77.67 11.63
CA LEU A 108 32.95 -77.59 11.51
C LEU A 108 33.53 -76.68 12.61
N PRO A 109 34.49 -77.15 13.43
CA PRO A 109 35.15 -76.31 14.44
C PRO A 109 35.83 -75.10 13.78
N GLY A 110 35.39 -73.89 14.14
CA GLY A 110 35.93 -72.65 13.55
C GLY A 110 35.46 -72.38 12.13
N ALA A 111 34.29 -72.89 11.73
CA ALA A 111 33.67 -72.62 10.43
C ALA A 111 33.67 -71.11 10.11
N LYS A 112 34.02 -70.77 8.86
CA LYS A 112 33.97 -69.39 8.37
C LYS A 112 33.16 -69.32 7.08
N ALA A 113 32.04 -68.62 7.12
CA ALA A 113 31.20 -68.41 5.95
C ALA A 113 31.55 -67.09 5.28
N ALA A 114 31.98 -67.12 4.02
CA ALA A 114 32.15 -65.89 3.25
C ALA A 114 30.88 -65.58 2.45
N VAL A 115 30.26 -64.45 2.75
CA VAL A 115 29.02 -63.99 2.13
C VAL A 115 29.32 -62.89 1.12
N PHE A 116 28.96 -63.13 -0.13
CA PHE A 116 29.20 -62.25 -1.27
C PHE A 116 27.94 -61.45 -1.61
N SER A 117 28.03 -60.12 -1.56
CA SER A 117 26.92 -59.21 -1.84
C SER A 117 27.38 -57.95 -2.58
N HIS A 118 26.48 -57.25 -3.28
CA HIS A 118 26.80 -55.96 -3.94
C HIS A 118 26.69 -54.75 -3.01
N GLN A 119 26.09 -54.94 -1.84
CA GLN A 119 25.97 -53.92 -0.81
C GLN A 119 26.50 -54.47 0.52
N PRO A 120 27.06 -53.62 1.39
CA PRO A 120 27.53 -54.06 2.69
C PRO A 120 26.36 -54.58 3.55
N LEU A 121 26.47 -55.83 4.01
CA LEU A 121 25.52 -56.42 4.95
C LEU A 121 25.59 -55.71 6.31
N LEU A 122 24.53 -55.01 6.68
CA LEU A 122 24.38 -54.29 7.95
C LEU A 122 23.94 -55.27 9.05
N ILE A 123 24.85 -56.15 9.48
CA ILE A 123 24.60 -57.14 10.52
C ILE A 123 25.70 -57.17 11.56
N ASN A 124 25.32 -57.40 12.82
CA ASN A 124 26.27 -57.58 13.90
C ASN A 124 26.88 -59.00 13.83
N ARG A 125 28.18 -59.06 13.53
CA ARG A 125 28.92 -60.32 13.37
C ARG A 125 28.95 -61.16 14.65
N GLU A 126 28.90 -60.53 15.83
CA GLU A 126 28.85 -61.26 17.10
C GLU A 126 27.54 -62.05 17.26
N ILE A 127 26.42 -61.51 16.73
CA ILE A 127 25.14 -62.23 16.75
C ILE A 127 25.19 -63.46 15.85
N ILE A 128 25.80 -63.34 14.65
CA ILE A 128 26.01 -64.48 13.76
C ILE A 128 26.91 -65.53 14.42
N ARG A 129 28.00 -65.10 15.05
CA ARG A 129 28.91 -65.98 15.79
C ARG A 129 28.21 -66.73 16.91
N TYR A 130 27.36 -66.05 17.67
CA TYR A 130 26.63 -66.66 18.78
C TYR A 130 25.54 -67.64 18.30
N LEU A 131 24.75 -67.28 17.28
CA LEU A 131 23.60 -68.06 16.84
C LEU A 131 23.95 -69.24 15.93
N PHE A 132 24.95 -69.09 15.05
CA PHE A 132 25.31 -70.09 14.05
C PHE A 132 26.67 -70.75 14.32
N HIS A 133 27.34 -70.38 15.41
CA HIS A 133 28.65 -70.92 15.81
C HIS A 133 29.74 -70.83 14.72
N LEU A 134 29.67 -69.80 13.85
CA LEU A 134 30.62 -69.56 12.75
C LEU A 134 31.08 -68.11 12.69
N GLU A 135 32.23 -67.84 12.07
CA GLU A 135 32.66 -66.48 11.74
C GLU A 135 32.16 -66.08 10.35
N MET A 136 31.64 -64.86 10.23
CA MET A 136 31.16 -64.31 8.97
C MET A 136 32.22 -63.40 8.34
N ILE A 137 32.59 -63.71 7.10
CA ILE A 137 33.40 -62.84 6.23
C ILE A 137 32.44 -62.17 5.24
N ASN A 138 32.34 -60.85 5.29
CA ASN A 138 31.48 -60.09 4.38
C ASN A 138 32.33 -59.58 3.21
N VAL A 139 32.00 -60.02 1.99
CA VAL A 139 32.69 -59.66 0.75
C VAL A 139 31.77 -58.81 -0.11
N VAL A 140 32.08 -57.51 -0.20
CA VAL A 140 31.34 -56.58 -1.05
C VAL A 140 31.91 -56.59 -2.47
N MET A 141 31.02 -56.80 -3.44
CA MET A 141 31.33 -56.97 -4.85
C MET A 141 31.10 -55.66 -5.62
N GLU A 142 32.21 -55.02 -6.02
CA GLU A 142 32.21 -53.79 -6.82
C GLU A 142 32.06 -54.09 -8.33
N GLU A 143 32.42 -55.29 -8.78
CA GLU A 143 32.37 -55.69 -10.18
C GLU A 143 31.83 -57.12 -10.35
N ASP A 144 31.23 -57.39 -11.51
CA ASP A 144 30.65 -58.69 -11.89
C ASP A 144 31.54 -59.49 -12.85
N ALA A 145 32.74 -59.00 -13.15
CA ALA A 145 33.66 -59.66 -14.07
C ALA A 145 34.11 -61.01 -13.49
N PRO A 146 34.09 -62.12 -14.26
CA PRO A 146 34.50 -63.44 -13.76
C PRO A 146 35.89 -63.44 -13.11
N GLU A 147 36.82 -62.68 -13.67
CA GLU A 147 38.19 -62.50 -13.14
C GLU A 147 38.19 -61.81 -11.77
N TYR A 148 37.39 -60.76 -11.59
CA TYR A 148 37.22 -60.07 -10.32
C TYR A 148 36.59 -60.99 -9.26
N ILE A 149 35.53 -61.72 -9.62
CA ILE A 149 34.87 -62.68 -8.74
C ILE A 149 35.85 -63.76 -8.27
N ARG A 150 36.62 -64.34 -9.20
CA ARG A 150 37.66 -65.35 -8.86
C ARG A 150 38.70 -64.79 -7.90
N ARG A 151 39.17 -63.57 -8.12
CA ARG A 151 40.14 -62.92 -7.22
C ARG A 151 39.57 -62.78 -5.80
N LYS A 152 38.31 -62.36 -5.66
CA LYS A 152 37.64 -62.24 -4.36
C LYS A 152 37.37 -63.59 -3.70
N LEU A 153 37.04 -64.63 -4.46
CA LEU A 153 36.90 -66.00 -3.95
C LEU A 153 38.23 -66.55 -3.41
N VAL A 154 39.33 -66.32 -4.12
CA VAL A 154 40.67 -66.70 -3.66
C VAL A 154 41.04 -65.97 -2.37
N GLN A 155 40.78 -64.66 -2.29
CA GLN A 155 40.98 -63.87 -1.07
C GLN A 155 40.18 -64.45 0.11
N ALA A 156 38.89 -64.74 -0.10
CA ALA A 156 38.05 -65.33 0.95
C ALA A 156 38.59 -66.69 1.44
N ARG A 157 39.14 -67.50 0.53
CA ARG A 157 39.80 -68.77 0.88
C ARG A 157 41.06 -68.54 1.73
N GLU A 158 41.88 -67.55 1.39
CA GLU A 158 43.08 -67.18 2.15
C GLU A 158 42.74 -66.65 3.55
N GLU A 159 41.60 -65.98 3.70
CA GLU A 159 41.05 -65.54 5.00
C GLU A 159 40.45 -66.71 5.84
N GLY A 160 40.44 -67.92 5.27
CA GLY A 160 40.02 -69.15 5.93
C GLY A 160 38.56 -69.52 5.75
N ALA A 161 37.87 -69.00 4.72
CA ALA A 161 36.49 -69.38 4.42
C ALA A 161 36.35 -70.89 4.17
N THR A 162 35.50 -71.55 4.94
CA THR A 162 35.19 -72.99 4.78
C THR A 162 34.14 -73.22 3.69
N PHE A 163 33.19 -72.30 3.56
CA PHE A 163 32.22 -72.29 2.47
C PHE A 163 31.80 -70.86 2.08
N ILE A 164 31.19 -70.74 0.91
CA ILE A 164 30.76 -69.49 0.31
C ILE A 164 29.24 -69.43 0.28
N ILE A 165 28.68 -68.25 0.56
CA ILE A 165 27.28 -67.93 0.29
C ILE A 165 27.26 -66.76 -0.69
N GLY A 166 26.60 -66.92 -1.83
CA GLY A 166 26.59 -65.86 -2.85
C GLY A 166 25.61 -66.12 -3.98
N GLY A 167 25.47 -65.15 -4.88
CA GLY A 167 24.60 -65.29 -6.06
C GLY A 167 25.09 -66.37 -7.04
N LEU A 168 24.24 -66.73 -8.01
CA LEU A 168 24.51 -67.80 -9.00
C LEU A 168 25.89 -67.70 -9.71
N ARG A 169 26.35 -66.48 -10.02
CA ARG A 169 27.66 -66.27 -10.65
C ARG A 169 28.81 -66.57 -9.69
N VAL A 170 28.69 -66.15 -8.43
CA VAL A 170 29.66 -66.47 -7.38
C VAL A 170 29.72 -67.98 -7.17
N CYS A 171 28.57 -68.67 -7.09
CA CYS A 171 28.54 -70.13 -6.97
C CYS A 171 29.15 -70.84 -8.18
N ARG A 172 28.92 -70.34 -9.41
CA ARG A 172 29.52 -70.90 -10.62
C ARG A 172 31.04 -70.78 -10.60
N GLU A 173 31.58 -69.60 -10.28
CA GLU A 173 33.03 -69.39 -10.22
C GLU A 173 33.66 -70.11 -9.01
N ALA A 174 32.96 -70.21 -7.89
CA ALA A 174 33.40 -70.98 -6.72
C ALA A 174 33.49 -72.47 -7.02
N ALA A 175 32.51 -73.03 -7.74
CA ALA A 175 32.53 -74.42 -8.19
C ALA A 175 33.72 -74.69 -9.13
N ALA A 176 34.06 -73.75 -10.03
CA ALA A 176 35.24 -73.85 -10.88
C ALA A 176 36.56 -73.85 -10.10
N LEU A 177 36.57 -73.28 -8.89
CA LEU A 177 37.71 -73.27 -7.96
C LEU A 177 37.67 -74.43 -6.93
N GLY A 178 36.70 -75.34 -7.03
CA GLY A 178 36.52 -76.45 -6.08
C GLY A 178 36.05 -76.01 -4.69
N MET A 179 35.51 -74.80 -4.55
CA MET A 179 34.99 -74.28 -3.29
C MET A 179 33.52 -74.65 -3.12
N ARG A 180 33.12 -75.00 -1.89
CA ARG A 180 31.72 -75.26 -1.55
C ARG A 180 30.97 -73.93 -1.50
N ALA A 181 29.94 -73.79 -2.32
CA ALA A 181 29.19 -72.54 -2.44
C ALA A 181 27.70 -72.80 -2.52
N TYR A 182 26.93 -72.00 -1.78
CA TYR A 182 25.49 -72.14 -1.65
C TYR A 182 24.77 -70.86 -2.05
N TYR A 183 23.65 -71.02 -2.74
CA TYR A 183 22.76 -69.95 -3.15
C TYR A 183 21.33 -70.32 -2.76
N THR A 184 20.63 -69.41 -2.10
CA THR A 184 19.23 -69.60 -1.74
C THR A 184 18.38 -68.54 -2.43
N GLU A 185 17.37 -68.98 -3.17
CA GLU A 185 16.47 -68.07 -3.90
C GLU A 185 15.49 -67.30 -3.00
N ASN A 186 15.21 -67.79 -1.78
CA ASN A 186 14.04 -67.40 -0.98
C ASN A 186 14.34 -66.97 0.47
N ALA A 187 15.51 -66.38 0.74
CA ALA A 187 15.84 -65.89 2.08
C ALA A 187 14.99 -64.64 2.42
N ASP A 188 13.77 -64.89 2.92
CA ASP A 188 12.76 -63.93 3.39
C ASP A 188 12.67 -62.63 2.59
N GLU A 189 12.18 -62.76 1.35
CA GLU A 189 11.98 -61.64 0.45
C GLU A 189 10.77 -60.76 0.84
N TYR A 190 9.81 -61.30 1.61
CA TYR A 190 8.60 -60.57 2.02
C TYR A 190 8.93 -59.25 2.73
N GLU A 191 9.73 -59.31 3.79
CA GLU A 191 10.08 -58.13 4.59
C GLU A 191 10.87 -57.11 3.78
N SER A 192 11.78 -57.60 2.92
CA SER A 192 12.55 -56.74 2.01
C SER A 192 11.65 -56.05 0.97
N TYR A 193 10.65 -56.75 0.42
CA TYR A 193 9.67 -56.17 -0.48
C TYR A 193 8.78 -55.14 0.22
N CYS A 194 8.22 -55.48 1.38
CA CYS A 194 7.42 -54.56 2.20
C CYS A 194 8.20 -53.29 2.50
N HIS A 195 9.41 -53.42 3.06
CA HIS A 195 10.25 -52.28 3.41
C HIS A 195 10.60 -51.42 2.19
N THR A 196 10.95 -52.04 1.06
CA THR A 196 11.29 -51.31 -0.18
C THR A 196 10.08 -50.55 -0.72
N LEU A 197 8.89 -51.16 -0.69
CA LEU A 197 7.65 -50.53 -1.14
C LEU A 197 7.24 -49.38 -0.20
N GLU A 198 7.37 -49.54 1.12
CA GLU A 198 7.15 -48.46 2.10
C GLU A 198 8.08 -47.27 1.85
N MET A 199 9.38 -47.54 1.68
CA MET A 199 10.37 -46.52 1.35
C MET A 199 10.05 -45.83 0.02
N ALA A 200 9.57 -46.59 -0.97
CA ALA A 200 9.16 -46.05 -2.27
C ALA A 200 7.96 -45.11 -2.16
N VAL A 201 6.94 -45.50 -1.40
CA VAL A 201 5.77 -44.67 -1.11
C VAL A 201 6.20 -43.39 -0.41
N MET A 202 6.95 -43.48 0.69
CA MET A 202 7.41 -42.32 1.45
C MET A 202 8.23 -41.35 0.60
N PHE A 203 9.13 -41.88 -0.25
CA PHE A 203 9.97 -41.06 -1.11
C PHE A 203 9.14 -40.29 -2.16
N VAL A 204 8.19 -40.98 -2.80
CA VAL A 204 7.31 -40.38 -3.81
C VAL A 204 6.37 -39.35 -3.18
N GLU A 205 5.81 -39.63 -2.00
CA GLU A 205 4.97 -38.68 -1.27
C GLU A 205 5.74 -37.43 -0.86
N ASN A 206 6.96 -37.58 -0.37
CA ASN A 206 7.81 -36.44 -0.03
C ASN A 206 8.07 -35.57 -1.28
N LEU A 207 8.43 -36.18 -2.41
CA LEU A 207 8.62 -35.45 -3.67
C LEU A 207 7.34 -34.72 -4.13
N ARG A 208 6.16 -35.34 -3.97
CA ARG A 208 4.88 -34.70 -4.28
C ARG A 208 4.60 -33.53 -3.34
N SER A 209 4.77 -33.71 -2.04
CA SER A 209 4.58 -32.66 -1.03
C SER A 209 5.52 -31.48 -1.26
N GLN A 210 6.80 -31.72 -1.57
CA GLN A 210 7.76 -30.66 -1.93
C GLN A 210 7.33 -29.90 -3.19
N ARG A 211 6.81 -30.61 -4.21
CA ARG A 211 6.29 -29.97 -5.44
C ARG A 211 5.04 -29.17 -5.18
N GLU A 212 4.12 -29.66 -4.36
CA GLU A 212 2.90 -28.94 -3.95
C GLU A 212 3.26 -27.68 -3.16
N TYR A 213 4.10 -27.81 -2.14
CA TYR A 213 4.57 -26.68 -1.34
C TYR A 213 5.25 -25.61 -2.21
N ARG A 214 6.11 -26.04 -3.15
CA ARG A 214 6.73 -25.12 -4.12
C ARG A 214 5.70 -24.42 -4.99
N ARG A 215 4.70 -25.14 -5.53
CA ARG A 215 3.61 -24.53 -6.30
C ARG A 215 2.81 -23.53 -5.47
N THR A 216 2.51 -23.86 -4.22
CA THR A 216 1.83 -22.93 -3.30
C THR A 216 2.62 -21.63 -3.12
N LEU A 217 3.95 -21.71 -2.94
CA LEU A 217 4.81 -20.53 -2.88
C LEU A 217 4.78 -19.73 -4.19
N GLU A 218 4.87 -20.40 -5.35
CA GLU A 218 4.77 -19.74 -6.66
C GLU A 218 3.42 -19.02 -6.83
N PHE A 219 2.30 -19.65 -6.46
CA PHE A 219 0.98 -19.04 -6.47
C PHE A 219 0.88 -17.82 -5.54
N MET A 220 1.38 -17.91 -4.31
CA MET A 220 1.40 -16.77 -3.39
C MET A 220 2.19 -15.59 -3.95
N MET A 221 3.34 -15.86 -4.58
CA MET A 221 4.15 -14.81 -5.22
C MET A 221 3.48 -14.23 -6.46
N ASP A 222 2.68 -15.01 -7.21
CA ASP A 222 1.95 -14.53 -8.39
C ASP A 222 0.84 -13.52 -8.03
N TYR A 223 0.30 -13.56 -6.81
CA TYR A 223 -0.65 -12.57 -6.29
C TYR A 223 0.02 -11.30 -5.73
N SER A 224 1.35 -11.28 -5.62
CA SER A 224 2.05 -10.06 -5.20
C SER A 224 2.02 -9.02 -6.33
N PHE A 225 1.95 -7.74 -5.96
CA PHE A 225 1.96 -6.63 -6.92
C PHE A 225 3.35 -6.37 -7.52
N GLU A 226 4.40 -6.97 -6.93
CA GLU A 226 5.80 -6.76 -7.30
C GLU A 226 6.35 -7.98 -8.05
N GLY A 227 7.30 -7.77 -8.95
CA GLY A 227 8.10 -8.87 -9.49
C GLY A 227 9.03 -9.42 -8.42
N MET A 228 8.91 -10.70 -8.09
CA MET A 228 9.78 -11.37 -7.12
C MET A 228 10.51 -12.56 -7.74
N ALA A 229 11.82 -12.64 -7.53
CA ALA A 229 12.63 -13.79 -7.90
C ALA A 229 13.71 -14.08 -6.86
N MET A 230 13.99 -15.36 -6.62
CA MET A 230 15.13 -15.79 -5.83
C MET A 230 16.22 -16.31 -6.77
N ILE A 231 17.46 -15.90 -6.53
CA ILE A 231 18.64 -16.39 -7.22
C ILE A 231 19.54 -17.18 -6.27
N SER A 232 20.21 -18.20 -6.79
CA SER A 232 21.19 -19.04 -6.10
C SER A 232 22.52 -18.28 -5.86
N PRO A 233 23.46 -18.85 -5.08
CA PRO A 233 24.78 -18.25 -4.86
C PRO A 233 25.60 -18.03 -6.14
N ASP A 234 25.37 -18.87 -7.16
CA ASP A 234 25.97 -18.74 -8.50
C ASP A 234 25.17 -17.83 -9.45
N GLY A 235 24.13 -17.16 -8.96
CA GLY A 235 23.37 -16.15 -9.70
C GLY A 235 22.32 -16.70 -10.67
N ARG A 236 21.89 -17.96 -10.48
CA ARG A 236 20.85 -18.60 -11.30
C ARG A 236 19.49 -18.45 -10.66
N VAL A 237 18.44 -18.30 -11.47
CA VAL A 237 17.07 -18.19 -10.94
C VAL A 237 16.62 -19.52 -10.34
N VAL A 238 16.23 -19.51 -9.07
CA VAL A 238 15.73 -20.69 -8.33
C VAL A 238 14.20 -20.75 -8.41
N ILE A 239 13.53 -19.61 -8.21
CA ILE A 239 12.08 -19.45 -8.24
C ILE A 239 11.75 -18.00 -8.62
N SER A 240 10.63 -17.80 -9.31
CA SER A 240 10.14 -16.49 -9.72
C SER A 240 8.63 -16.47 -9.86
N ASN A 241 8.03 -15.29 -9.78
CA ASN A 241 6.61 -15.09 -10.09
C ASN A 241 6.38 -14.71 -11.57
N ALA A 242 5.10 -14.58 -11.92
CA ALA A 242 4.62 -14.27 -13.25
C ALA A 242 5.09 -12.89 -13.72
N ILE A 243 5.14 -11.92 -12.81
CA ILE A 243 5.56 -10.55 -13.11
C ILE A 243 7.04 -10.51 -13.53
N VAL A 244 7.94 -11.23 -12.86
CA VAL A 244 9.34 -11.32 -13.32
C VAL A 244 9.44 -11.98 -14.70
N ARG A 245 8.66 -13.04 -14.94
CA ARG A 245 8.61 -13.70 -16.26
C ARG A 245 8.09 -12.76 -17.36
N GLU A 246 7.14 -11.89 -17.03
CA GLU A 246 6.61 -10.83 -17.90
C GLU A 246 7.67 -9.77 -18.19
N ILE A 247 8.30 -9.22 -17.15
CA ILE A 247 9.36 -8.20 -17.26
C ILE A 247 10.53 -8.70 -18.11
N LEU A 248 10.97 -9.93 -17.88
CA LEU A 248 12.04 -10.57 -18.65
C LEU A 248 11.55 -11.11 -20.00
N GLY A 249 10.22 -11.19 -20.20
CA GLY A 249 9.50 -11.75 -21.34
C GLY A 249 9.95 -13.15 -21.74
N GLN A 250 10.18 -14.03 -20.75
CA GLN A 250 10.47 -15.45 -20.92
C GLN A 250 9.67 -16.27 -19.90
N LYS A 251 9.02 -17.36 -20.34
CA LYS A 251 8.25 -18.24 -19.45
C LYS A 251 9.13 -19.19 -18.63
N GLU A 252 10.21 -19.70 -19.22
CA GLU A 252 11.14 -20.61 -18.57
C GLU A 252 12.47 -19.92 -18.26
N ILE A 253 12.60 -19.45 -17.02
CA ILE A 253 13.82 -18.76 -16.53
C ILE A 253 14.56 -19.52 -15.43
N THR A 254 13.93 -20.51 -14.81
CA THR A 254 14.52 -21.32 -13.74
C THR A 254 15.80 -22.02 -14.22
N GLY A 255 16.85 -21.96 -13.40
CA GLY A 255 18.18 -22.53 -13.68
C GLY A 255 19.07 -21.67 -14.60
N ARG A 256 18.54 -20.60 -15.22
CA ARG A 256 19.32 -19.70 -16.06
C ARG A 256 19.98 -18.59 -15.23
N PRO A 257 21.18 -18.10 -15.59
CA PRO A 257 21.80 -16.96 -14.93
C PRO A 257 20.98 -15.69 -15.11
N ILE A 258 20.68 -14.96 -14.02
CA ILE A 258 19.85 -13.75 -14.10
C ILE A 258 20.48 -12.65 -14.96
N CYS A 259 21.81 -12.58 -14.99
CA CYS A 259 22.56 -11.62 -15.81
C CYS A 259 22.54 -11.94 -17.31
N GLU A 260 22.12 -13.13 -17.72
CA GLU A 260 21.84 -13.43 -19.14
C GLU A 260 20.43 -12.99 -19.53
N LEU A 261 19.49 -13.06 -18.58
CA LEU A 261 18.09 -12.70 -18.79
C LEU A 261 17.87 -11.18 -18.73
N ALA A 262 18.62 -10.48 -17.87
CA ALA A 262 18.67 -9.03 -17.75
C ALA A 262 20.13 -8.56 -17.71
N PRO A 263 20.77 -8.35 -18.87
CA PRO A 263 22.16 -7.90 -18.98
C PRO A 263 22.43 -6.54 -18.32
N GLU A 264 21.39 -5.74 -18.11
CA GLU A 264 21.43 -4.42 -17.49
C GLU A 264 21.65 -4.50 -15.96
N LEU A 265 21.48 -5.68 -15.37
CA LEU A 265 21.91 -5.94 -14.01
C LEU A 265 23.44 -5.96 -13.95
N ASP A 266 23.99 -4.97 -13.25
CA ASP A 266 25.42 -4.88 -13.00
C ASP A 266 25.93 -6.13 -12.25
N ARG A 267 26.73 -6.94 -12.94
CA ARG A 267 27.33 -8.17 -12.41
C ARG A 267 28.16 -7.93 -11.17
N GLN A 268 28.84 -6.78 -11.07
CA GLN A 268 29.67 -6.46 -9.91
C GLN A 268 28.81 -6.15 -8.69
N LYS A 269 27.73 -5.38 -8.87
CA LYS A 269 26.77 -5.09 -7.79
C LYS A 269 26.06 -6.36 -7.32
N LEU A 270 25.62 -7.22 -8.23
CA LEU A 270 25.01 -8.49 -7.88
C LEU A 270 26.00 -9.42 -7.14
N ALA A 271 27.27 -9.44 -7.58
CA ALA A 271 28.32 -10.19 -6.88
C ALA A 271 28.59 -9.65 -5.47
N ALA A 272 28.47 -8.33 -5.24
CA ALA A 272 28.57 -7.75 -3.91
C ALA A 272 27.44 -8.22 -2.99
N VAL A 273 26.21 -8.31 -3.49
CA VAL A 273 25.08 -8.89 -2.74
C VAL A 273 25.36 -10.36 -2.37
N LEU A 274 25.76 -11.17 -3.36
CA LEU A 274 25.93 -12.62 -3.19
C LEU A 274 27.19 -13.02 -2.38
N LYS A 275 28.24 -12.20 -2.38
CA LYS A 275 29.52 -12.51 -1.70
C LYS A 275 29.76 -11.71 -0.43
N LYS A 276 29.36 -10.44 -0.41
CA LYS A 276 29.61 -9.52 0.72
C LYS A 276 28.36 -9.27 1.57
N GLY A 277 27.18 -9.68 1.11
CA GLY A 277 25.92 -9.47 1.82
C GLY A 277 25.43 -8.02 1.76
N GLU A 278 25.85 -7.25 0.75
CA GLU A 278 25.35 -5.90 0.52
C GLU A 278 23.89 -5.94 0.01
N THR A 279 23.15 -4.85 0.19
CA THR A 279 21.78 -4.68 -0.30
C THR A 279 21.71 -3.60 -1.36
N ILE A 280 21.01 -3.86 -2.47
CA ILE A 280 20.73 -2.87 -3.51
C ILE A 280 19.30 -2.39 -3.33
N TYR A 281 19.09 -1.07 -3.26
CA TYR A 281 17.76 -0.47 -3.16
C TYR A 281 17.48 0.45 -4.34
N GLY A 282 16.32 0.23 -4.97
CA GLY A 282 15.68 1.22 -5.84
C GLY A 282 16.45 1.58 -7.11
N ASN A 283 17.30 0.69 -7.62
CA ASN A 283 18.07 0.97 -8.82
C ASN A 283 17.16 0.89 -10.06
N ILE A 284 17.00 2.01 -10.76
CA ILE A 284 16.15 2.07 -11.95
C ILE A 284 16.95 1.56 -13.15
N LEU A 285 16.44 0.51 -13.79
CA LEU A 285 17.03 -0.13 -14.96
C LEU A 285 16.00 -0.17 -16.08
N GLN A 286 16.44 0.06 -17.30
CA GLN A 286 15.63 -0.22 -18.48
C GLN A 286 15.83 -1.70 -18.84
N ILE A 287 14.85 -2.55 -18.55
CA ILE A 287 14.88 -3.97 -18.90
C ILE A 287 13.86 -4.16 -20.01
N ARG A 288 14.35 -4.38 -21.23
CA ARG A 288 13.53 -4.42 -22.45
C ARG A 288 12.69 -3.13 -22.58
N ASP A 289 11.37 -3.26 -22.75
CA ASP A 289 10.44 -2.15 -22.91
C ASP A 289 9.97 -1.55 -21.57
N HIS A 290 10.44 -2.07 -20.44
CA HIS A 290 10.01 -1.64 -19.11
C HIS A 290 11.10 -0.86 -18.38
N ALA A 291 10.73 0.31 -17.83
CA ALA A 291 11.51 0.95 -16.78
C ALA A 291 11.21 0.25 -15.46
N VAL A 292 12.20 -0.46 -14.90
CA VAL A 292 12.05 -1.34 -13.75
C VAL A 292 12.92 -0.87 -12.59
N ILE A 293 12.31 -0.69 -11.43
CA ILE A 293 12.99 -0.43 -10.17
C ILE A 293 13.41 -1.78 -9.59
N VAL A 294 14.70 -2.02 -9.47
CA VAL A 294 15.26 -3.28 -8.96
C VAL A 294 15.88 -3.09 -7.58
N SER A 295 15.49 -3.94 -6.64
CA SER A 295 16.14 -4.10 -5.35
C SER A 295 16.62 -5.54 -5.18
N ALA A 296 17.75 -5.73 -4.51
CA ALA A 296 18.34 -7.05 -4.27
C ALA A 296 18.77 -7.17 -2.81
N VAL A 297 18.27 -8.21 -2.14
CA VAL A 297 18.53 -8.46 -0.71
C VAL A 297 19.13 -9.85 -0.55
N PRO A 298 20.24 -10.02 0.18
CA PRO A 298 20.84 -11.34 0.37
C PRO A 298 19.95 -12.24 1.24
N TYR A 299 19.85 -13.51 0.88
CA TYR A 299 19.16 -14.52 1.68
C TYR A 299 20.19 -15.29 2.50
N LEU A 300 20.08 -15.23 3.83
CA LEU A 300 20.99 -15.89 4.75
C LEU A 300 20.33 -17.11 5.40
N LYS A 301 21.08 -18.22 5.47
CA LYS A 301 20.72 -19.40 6.25
C LYS A 301 21.92 -19.79 7.10
N ASN A 302 21.73 -19.92 8.42
CA ASN A 302 22.80 -20.23 9.37
C ASN A 302 24.02 -19.29 9.25
N GLY A 303 23.79 -18.00 9.00
CA GLY A 303 24.85 -16.99 8.85
C GLY A 303 25.61 -17.03 7.51
N GLN A 304 25.26 -17.95 6.61
CA GLN A 304 25.85 -18.04 5.27
C GLN A 304 24.89 -17.54 4.20
N ILE A 305 25.40 -16.80 3.21
CA ILE A 305 24.62 -16.34 2.07
C ILE A 305 24.29 -17.54 1.19
N GLN A 306 22.99 -17.81 1.04
CA GLN A 306 22.45 -18.91 0.22
C GLN A 306 21.85 -18.39 -1.09
N GLY A 307 21.94 -17.09 -1.36
CA GLY A 307 21.39 -16.48 -2.57
C GLY A 307 20.96 -15.04 -2.33
N ALA A 308 20.11 -14.53 -3.23
CA ALA A 308 19.49 -13.21 -3.07
C ALA A 308 18.04 -13.22 -3.55
N ILE A 309 17.22 -12.35 -2.97
CA ILE A 309 15.86 -12.06 -3.39
C ILE A 309 15.88 -10.75 -4.17
N LEU A 310 15.34 -10.80 -5.38
CA LEU A 310 15.20 -9.67 -6.29
C LEU A 310 13.74 -9.21 -6.28
N HIS A 311 13.55 -7.92 -6.05
CA HIS A 311 12.29 -7.21 -6.22
C HIS A 311 12.39 -6.34 -7.48
N MET A 312 11.38 -6.43 -8.36
CA MET A 312 11.34 -5.77 -9.66
C MET A 312 9.98 -5.11 -9.85
N ASN A 313 9.93 -3.78 -9.77
CA ASN A 313 8.70 -2.99 -9.92
C ASN A 313 8.73 -2.17 -11.20
N GLN A 314 7.74 -2.36 -12.08
CA GLN A 314 7.57 -1.50 -13.26
C GLN A 314 7.19 -0.09 -12.81
N LYS A 315 7.94 0.93 -13.24
CA LYS A 315 7.74 2.33 -12.88
C LYS A 315 6.32 2.82 -13.21
N GLU A 316 5.82 2.45 -14.39
CA GLU A 316 4.48 2.83 -14.88
C GLU A 316 3.36 2.30 -13.97
N ARG A 317 3.48 1.08 -13.42
CA ARG A 317 2.51 0.53 -12.45
C ARG A 317 2.47 1.34 -11.16
N VAL A 318 3.63 1.78 -10.67
CA VAL A 318 3.73 2.63 -9.47
C VAL A 318 3.09 3.98 -9.73
N GLU A 319 3.39 4.61 -10.87
CA GLU A 319 2.81 5.90 -11.29
C GLU A 319 1.28 5.80 -11.49
N ASN A 320 0.78 4.71 -12.06
CA ASN A 320 -0.65 4.48 -12.23
C ASN A 320 -1.39 4.32 -10.89
N LEU A 321 -0.80 3.63 -9.92
CA LEU A 321 -1.34 3.53 -8.56
C LEU A 321 -1.38 4.89 -7.87
N GLU A 322 -0.32 5.69 -7.99
CA GLU A 322 -0.30 7.06 -7.48
C GLU A 322 -1.39 7.91 -8.14
N SER A 323 -1.57 7.79 -9.46
CA SER A 323 -2.63 8.49 -10.18
C SER A 323 -4.02 8.05 -9.73
N GLN A 324 -4.25 6.76 -9.45
CA GLN A 324 -5.53 6.27 -8.95
C GLN A 324 -5.85 6.84 -7.56
N ILE A 325 -4.85 6.91 -6.67
CA ILE A 325 -4.99 7.55 -5.35
C ILE A 325 -5.35 9.03 -5.50
N LYS A 326 -4.65 9.76 -6.40
CA LYS A 326 -4.98 11.17 -6.69
C LYS A 326 -6.41 11.29 -7.24
N ASN A 327 -6.80 10.45 -8.19
CA ASN A 327 -8.14 10.47 -8.77
C ASN A 327 -9.24 10.16 -7.73
N GLU A 328 -8.96 9.30 -6.75
CA GLU A 328 -9.87 9.04 -5.64
C GLU A 328 -10.07 10.29 -4.75
N ILE A 329 -9.00 11.04 -4.47
CA ILE A 329 -9.07 12.33 -3.76
C ILE A 329 -9.90 13.35 -4.57
N TYR A 330 -9.67 13.45 -5.89
CA TYR A 330 -10.42 14.37 -6.77
C TYR A 330 -11.90 14.01 -6.90
N SER A 331 -12.23 12.72 -7.09
CA SER A 331 -13.61 12.23 -7.24
C SER A 331 -14.47 12.40 -5.99
N ARG A 332 -13.85 12.45 -4.80
CA ARG A 332 -14.55 12.76 -3.53
C ARG A 332 -14.75 14.26 -3.28
N GLY A 333 -14.29 15.12 -4.20
CA GLY A 333 -14.40 16.57 -4.06
C GLY A 333 -13.48 17.18 -2.99
N LEU A 334 -12.48 16.42 -2.51
CA LEU A 334 -11.54 16.83 -1.45
C LEU A 334 -10.28 17.49 -2.03
N ALA A 335 -10.40 18.19 -3.16
CA ALA A 335 -9.27 18.82 -3.84
C ALA A 335 -9.44 20.34 -3.88
N ALA A 336 -8.37 21.08 -3.58
CA ALA A 336 -8.35 22.53 -3.70
C ALA A 336 -8.29 22.94 -5.18
N LYS A 337 -9.25 23.74 -5.62
CA LYS A 337 -9.41 24.16 -7.02
C LYS A 337 -8.71 25.47 -7.33
N TYR A 338 -8.59 26.36 -6.35
CA TYR A 338 -8.07 27.71 -6.57
C TYR A 338 -6.57 27.83 -6.28
N HIS A 339 -5.91 28.67 -7.07
CA HIS A 339 -4.51 29.06 -6.93
C HIS A 339 -4.38 30.57 -6.71
N PHE A 340 -3.21 31.02 -6.25
CA PHE A 340 -2.95 32.45 -6.05
C PHE A 340 -3.13 33.30 -7.32
N SER A 341 -3.03 32.71 -8.51
CA SER A 341 -3.31 33.34 -9.81
C SER A 341 -4.79 33.70 -10.01
N ASP A 342 -5.69 33.05 -9.29
CA ASP A 342 -7.13 33.30 -9.33
C ASP A 342 -7.54 34.47 -8.43
N ILE A 343 -6.62 34.94 -7.58
CA ILE A 343 -6.82 36.07 -6.67
C ILE A 343 -6.42 37.37 -7.37
N LYS A 344 -7.39 38.00 -8.02
CA LYS A 344 -7.24 39.24 -8.82
C LYS A 344 -7.13 40.50 -7.96
N GLY A 345 -6.33 41.46 -8.44
CA GLY A 345 -6.09 42.76 -7.82
C GLY A 345 -4.62 43.15 -7.84
N ASP A 346 -4.32 44.39 -8.19
CA ASP A 346 -2.97 44.94 -8.38
C ASP A 346 -2.63 45.99 -7.31
N SER A 347 -3.53 46.22 -6.35
CA SER A 347 -3.24 47.12 -5.23
C SER A 347 -2.10 46.59 -4.37
N ALA A 348 -1.25 47.50 -3.89
CA ALA A 348 -0.12 47.16 -3.02
C ALA A 348 -0.55 46.38 -1.77
N VAL A 349 -1.73 46.69 -1.20
CA VAL A 349 -2.28 45.98 -0.04
C VAL A 349 -2.62 44.53 -0.39
N MET A 350 -3.13 44.28 -1.59
CA MET A 350 -3.47 42.94 -2.07
C MET A 350 -2.22 42.13 -2.45
N GLU A 351 -1.23 42.77 -3.06
CA GLU A 351 0.08 42.17 -3.33
C GLU A 351 0.77 41.73 -2.05
N GLN A 352 0.81 42.61 -1.04
CA GLN A 352 1.38 42.29 0.27
C GLN A 352 0.63 41.12 0.93
N CYS A 353 -0.71 41.12 0.87
CA CYS A 353 -1.52 40.02 1.40
C CYS A 353 -1.22 38.69 0.69
N ARG A 354 -1.03 38.68 -0.64
CA ARG A 354 -0.63 37.48 -1.38
C ARG A 354 0.79 37.02 -1.02
N TYR A 355 1.72 37.97 -0.86
CA TYR A 355 3.09 37.66 -0.46
C TYR A 355 3.13 36.98 0.90
N GLU A 356 2.43 37.54 1.89
CA GLU A 356 2.34 36.98 3.24
C GLU A 356 1.70 35.59 3.24
N ALA A 357 0.59 35.41 2.51
CA ALA A 357 -0.06 34.11 2.35
C ALA A 357 0.86 33.04 1.75
N LYS A 358 1.71 33.41 0.76
CA LYS A 358 2.72 32.50 0.20
C LYS A 358 3.81 32.13 1.20
N GLN A 359 4.22 33.05 2.10
CA GLN A 359 5.16 32.70 3.17
C GLN A 359 4.51 31.75 4.17
N PHE A 360 3.26 31.98 4.55
CA PHE A 360 2.53 31.11 5.48
C PHE A 360 2.32 29.71 4.89
N ALA A 361 2.06 29.60 3.60
CA ALA A 361 1.87 28.32 2.90
C ALA A 361 3.08 27.38 3.00
N LYS A 362 4.31 27.91 3.06
CA LYS A 362 5.56 27.13 3.19
C LYS A 362 5.73 26.46 4.56
N ASN A 363 5.04 26.96 5.58
CA ASN A 363 5.08 26.43 6.94
C ASN A 363 3.92 25.47 7.22
N GLN A 364 4.03 24.66 8.28
CA GLN A 364 2.97 23.74 8.73
C GLN A 364 2.09 24.32 9.85
N ALA A 365 2.34 25.56 10.27
CA ALA A 365 1.60 26.20 11.35
C ALA A 365 0.14 26.48 10.97
N ASN A 366 -0.72 26.55 11.99
CA ASN A 366 -2.12 26.94 11.86
C ASN A 366 -2.22 28.39 11.38
N ILE A 367 -3.17 28.65 10.48
CA ILE A 367 -3.40 29.97 9.90
C ILE A 367 -4.81 30.44 10.23
N LEU A 368 -4.93 31.65 10.77
CA LEU A 368 -6.19 32.36 10.93
C LEU A 368 -6.35 33.41 9.82
N LEU A 369 -7.32 33.19 8.94
CA LEU A 369 -7.75 34.15 7.93
C LEU A 369 -8.80 35.08 8.52
N PHE A 370 -8.43 36.34 8.73
CA PHE A 370 -9.33 37.36 9.23
C PHE A 370 -9.74 38.32 8.11
N GLY A 371 -11.04 38.48 7.91
CA GLY A 371 -11.55 39.43 6.92
C GLY A 371 -13.07 39.42 6.83
N GLU A 372 -13.64 40.55 6.40
CA GLU A 372 -15.08 40.72 6.23
C GLU A 372 -15.71 39.66 5.31
N SER A 373 -17.03 39.49 5.41
CA SER A 373 -17.75 38.59 4.51
C SER A 373 -17.59 39.04 3.05
N GLY A 374 -17.44 38.08 2.14
CA GLY A 374 -17.28 38.37 0.71
C GLY A 374 -15.90 38.86 0.26
N THR A 375 -14.86 38.83 1.11
CA THR A 375 -13.49 39.24 0.74
C THR A 375 -12.66 38.18 0.00
N GLY A 376 -13.11 36.92 0.00
CA GLY A 376 -12.45 35.80 -0.68
C GLY A 376 -11.62 34.87 0.22
N LYS A 377 -11.97 34.71 1.51
CA LYS A 377 -11.25 33.83 2.46
C LYS A 377 -11.00 32.41 1.93
N GLU A 378 -12.01 31.80 1.30
CA GLU A 378 -11.89 30.45 0.72
C GLU A 378 -10.86 30.36 -0.41
N LEU A 379 -10.79 31.38 -1.29
CA LEU A 379 -9.77 31.46 -2.36
C LEU A 379 -8.36 31.44 -1.76
N PHE A 380 -8.15 32.18 -0.67
CA PHE A 380 -6.87 32.18 0.04
C PHE A 380 -6.58 30.83 0.69
N ALA A 381 -7.54 30.21 1.37
CA ALA A 381 -7.35 28.91 2.01
C ALA A 381 -6.92 27.82 1.01
N GLN A 382 -7.63 27.73 -0.12
CA GLN A 382 -7.31 26.78 -1.19
C GLN A 382 -5.95 27.10 -1.84
N SER A 383 -5.66 28.39 -2.09
CA SER A 383 -4.37 28.82 -2.66
C SER A 383 -3.19 28.50 -1.73
N ILE A 384 -3.36 28.69 -0.42
CA ILE A 384 -2.36 28.37 0.60
C ILE A 384 -2.08 26.86 0.60
N HIS A 385 -3.12 26.02 0.55
CA HIS A 385 -2.95 24.57 0.45
C HIS A 385 -2.19 24.17 -0.82
N ASN A 386 -2.61 24.68 -1.99
CA ASN A 386 -2.01 24.39 -3.28
C ASN A 386 -0.55 24.87 -3.41
N TYR A 387 -0.13 25.84 -2.61
CA TYR A 387 1.25 26.34 -2.55
C TYR A 387 2.09 25.67 -1.44
N SER A 388 1.49 24.77 -0.65
CA SER A 388 2.17 24.09 0.46
C SER A 388 2.82 22.77 0.06
N THR A 389 3.55 22.15 0.98
CA THR A 389 4.07 20.78 0.80
C THR A 389 2.96 19.71 0.83
N ARG A 390 1.73 20.07 1.25
CA ARG A 390 0.56 19.17 1.29
C ARG A 390 -0.33 19.31 0.04
N LYS A 391 0.12 19.96 -1.03
CA LYS A 391 -0.66 20.23 -2.26
C LYS A 391 -1.26 19.00 -2.95
N ASP A 392 -0.63 17.83 -2.76
CA ASP A 392 -1.08 16.55 -3.34
C ASP A 392 -1.94 15.73 -2.34
N GLN A 393 -2.24 16.29 -1.16
CA GLN A 393 -3.03 15.67 -0.09
C GLN A 393 -4.45 16.23 -0.06
N PRO A 394 -5.40 15.60 0.67
CA PRO A 394 -6.78 16.09 0.74
C PRO A 394 -6.89 17.52 1.27
N PHE A 395 -7.77 18.31 0.66
CA PHE A 395 -8.25 19.59 1.15
C PHE A 395 -9.74 19.49 1.46
N VAL A 396 -10.10 19.67 2.73
CA VAL A 396 -11.48 19.55 3.19
C VAL A 396 -11.96 20.91 3.69
N ALA A 397 -12.99 21.47 3.05
CA ALA A 397 -13.58 22.73 3.46
C ALA A 397 -14.90 22.48 4.21
N VAL A 398 -15.04 23.13 5.37
CA VAL A 398 -16.23 23.06 6.21
C VAL A 398 -16.65 24.48 6.60
N ASN A 399 -17.91 24.81 6.37
CA ASN A 399 -18.49 26.04 6.89
C ASN A 399 -19.20 25.74 8.22
N CYS A 400 -18.66 26.29 9.32
CA CYS A 400 -19.17 26.05 10.66
C CYS A 400 -20.54 26.72 10.91
N GLY A 401 -20.90 27.76 10.14
CA GLY A 401 -22.19 28.44 10.24
C GLY A 401 -23.31 27.83 9.39
N ALA A 402 -22.99 26.89 8.49
CA ALA A 402 -23.96 26.34 7.53
C ALA A 402 -24.82 25.18 8.07
N LEU A 403 -24.42 24.55 9.19
CA LEU A 403 -25.08 23.39 9.76
C LEU A 403 -25.50 23.64 11.20
N PRO A 404 -26.63 23.04 11.67
CA PRO A 404 -26.95 22.99 13.08
C PRO A 404 -25.81 22.35 13.89
N MET A 405 -25.56 22.83 15.11
CA MET A 405 -24.38 22.45 15.89
C MET A 405 -24.25 20.94 16.13
N SER A 406 -25.35 20.24 16.40
CA SER A 406 -25.37 18.78 16.59
C SER A 406 -24.96 18.02 15.33
N LEU A 407 -25.31 18.54 14.15
CA LEU A 407 -24.89 17.98 12.86
C LEU A 407 -23.42 18.30 12.59
N LEU A 408 -22.99 19.54 12.85
CA LEU A 408 -21.59 19.96 12.65
C LEU A 408 -20.61 19.07 13.42
N GLU A 409 -20.93 18.73 14.67
CA GLU A 409 -20.10 17.83 15.48
C GLU A 409 -20.02 16.42 14.88
N SER A 410 -21.15 15.88 14.42
CA SER A 410 -21.22 14.55 13.79
C SER A 410 -20.51 14.52 12.43
N GLU A 411 -20.50 15.62 11.68
CA GLU A 411 -19.79 15.77 10.41
C GLU A 411 -18.28 15.94 10.62
N LEU A 412 -17.84 16.81 11.53
CA LEU A 412 -16.41 17.08 11.77
C LEU A 412 -15.69 15.87 12.36
N PHE A 413 -16.25 15.24 13.39
CA PHE A 413 -15.59 14.20 14.17
C PHE A 413 -16.05 12.77 13.81
N GLY A 414 -17.17 12.64 13.10
CA GLY A 414 -17.76 11.35 12.78
C GLY A 414 -18.53 10.74 13.95
N TYR A 415 -19.21 9.63 13.70
CA TYR A 415 -20.02 8.93 14.69
C TYR A 415 -19.99 7.42 14.48
N VAL A 416 -20.21 6.64 15.54
CA VAL A 416 -20.37 5.19 15.47
C VAL A 416 -21.83 4.78 15.28
N GLY A 417 -22.06 3.56 14.80
CA GLY A 417 -23.41 3.05 14.56
C GLY A 417 -24.26 3.08 15.83
N GLY A 418 -25.41 3.75 15.77
CA GLY A 418 -26.32 3.87 16.92
C GLY A 418 -26.01 5.00 17.90
N ALA A 419 -25.10 5.92 17.59
CA ALA A 419 -24.73 7.03 18.48
C ALA A 419 -25.89 8.00 18.81
N PHE A 420 -26.89 8.15 17.92
CA PHE A 420 -28.08 8.98 18.12
C PHE A 420 -29.25 8.51 17.24
N THR A 421 -30.46 9.03 17.48
CA THR A 421 -31.66 8.70 16.68
C THR A 421 -31.51 9.18 15.24
N GLY A 422 -31.37 8.25 14.29
CA GLY A 422 -31.11 8.54 12.87
C GLY A 422 -29.66 8.31 12.42
N ALA A 423 -28.76 7.91 13.32
CA ALA A 423 -27.41 7.49 12.97
C ALA A 423 -27.44 6.24 12.06
N SER A 424 -26.65 6.26 10.98
CA SER A 424 -26.45 5.06 10.15
C SER A 424 -25.94 3.90 11.00
N ARG A 425 -26.45 2.68 10.75
CA ARG A 425 -25.98 1.46 11.43
C ARG A 425 -24.48 1.20 11.25
N GLN A 426 -23.87 1.73 10.18
CA GLN A 426 -22.44 1.56 9.89
C GLN A 426 -21.57 2.68 10.47
N GLY A 427 -22.16 3.73 11.06
CA GLY A 427 -21.44 4.94 11.45
C GLY A 427 -20.99 5.79 10.25
N LYS A 428 -20.25 6.87 10.52
CA LYS A 428 -19.68 7.78 9.50
C LYS A 428 -18.32 8.31 9.95
N LYS A 429 -17.35 8.32 9.04
CA LYS A 429 -16.04 8.97 9.26
C LYS A 429 -16.19 10.49 9.26
N GLY A 430 -15.54 11.15 10.21
CA GLY A 430 -15.52 12.61 10.31
C GLY A 430 -14.71 13.28 9.20
N LEU A 431 -15.01 14.53 8.90
CA LEU A 431 -14.30 15.35 7.92
C LEU A 431 -12.85 15.60 8.31
N ILE A 432 -12.53 15.66 9.61
CA ILE A 432 -11.15 15.75 10.10
C ILE A 432 -10.39 14.46 9.80
N GLU A 433 -11.03 13.30 9.96
CA GLU A 433 -10.44 12.00 9.57
C GLU A 433 -10.20 11.92 8.06
N GLN A 434 -11.09 12.51 7.25
CA GLN A 434 -10.95 12.57 5.79
C GLN A 434 -9.84 13.55 5.35
N ALA A 435 -9.50 14.53 6.18
CA ALA A 435 -8.43 15.50 5.95
C ALA A 435 -7.05 15.01 6.43
N ASP A 436 -6.92 13.76 6.90
CA ASP A 436 -5.67 13.22 7.41
C ASP A 436 -4.52 13.36 6.40
N LYS A 437 -3.33 13.75 6.88
CA LYS A 437 -2.14 14.19 6.12
C LYS A 437 -2.34 15.43 5.24
N GLY A 438 -3.57 15.90 5.11
CA GLY A 438 -4.00 17.01 4.28
C GLY A 438 -4.21 18.31 5.04
N THR A 439 -5.21 19.07 4.63
CA THR A 439 -5.58 20.37 5.23
C THR A 439 -7.08 20.44 5.43
N ILE A 440 -7.51 20.90 6.62
CA ILE A 440 -8.89 21.27 6.87
C ILE A 440 -9.03 22.79 6.90
N PHE A 441 -9.98 23.30 6.12
CA PHE A 441 -10.39 24.69 6.13
C PHE A 441 -11.71 24.83 6.90
N LEU A 442 -11.68 25.60 7.99
CA LEU A 442 -12.83 25.88 8.85
C LEU A 442 -13.28 27.32 8.62
N ASP A 443 -14.29 27.53 7.78
CA ASP A 443 -14.90 28.84 7.57
C ASP A 443 -15.88 29.16 8.71
N GLU A 444 -15.97 30.45 9.03
CA GLU A 444 -16.81 31.00 10.10
C GLU A 444 -16.61 30.30 11.46
N ILE A 445 -15.35 30.07 11.85
CA ILE A 445 -15.00 29.39 13.12
C ILE A 445 -15.59 30.06 14.37
N SER A 446 -15.96 31.35 14.27
CA SER A 446 -16.64 32.11 15.32
C SER A 446 -18.04 31.59 15.66
N GLU A 447 -18.66 30.82 14.78
CA GLU A 447 -20.00 30.24 15.00
C GLU A 447 -19.94 28.87 15.72
N MET A 448 -18.75 28.32 15.96
CA MET A 448 -18.58 27.06 16.67
C MET A 448 -18.91 27.22 18.17
N ASP A 449 -19.69 26.29 18.73
CA ASP A 449 -20.02 26.26 20.15
C ASP A 449 -18.85 25.85 21.04
N LEU A 450 -19.00 26.06 22.36
CA LEU A 450 -17.93 25.76 23.32
C LEU A 450 -17.55 24.27 23.33
N GLN A 451 -18.48 23.35 23.06
CA GLN A 451 -18.21 21.92 23.01
C GLN A 451 -17.36 21.54 21.78
N GLY A 452 -17.73 22.04 20.60
CA GLY A 452 -16.94 21.87 19.38
C GLY A 452 -15.54 22.46 19.54
N GLN A 453 -15.42 23.62 20.19
CA GLN A 453 -14.14 24.26 20.50
C GLN A 453 -13.22 23.38 21.36
N VAL A 454 -13.76 22.69 22.38
CA VAL A 454 -12.98 21.76 23.22
C VAL A 454 -12.45 20.59 22.41
N ARG A 455 -13.27 20.00 21.53
CA ARG A 455 -12.83 18.88 20.68
C ARG A 455 -11.81 19.33 19.65
N LEU A 456 -12.00 20.49 19.03
CA LEU A 456 -11.05 21.05 18.07
C LEU A 456 -9.70 21.34 18.73
N LEU A 457 -9.69 21.81 19.98
CA LEU A 457 -8.46 22.01 20.75
C LEU A 457 -7.67 20.70 20.89
N ARG A 458 -8.33 19.58 21.20
CA ARG A 458 -7.67 18.26 21.24
C ARG A 458 -7.07 17.85 19.89
N VAL A 459 -7.76 18.15 18.79
CA VAL A 459 -7.20 17.89 17.44
C VAL A 459 -5.91 18.68 17.22
N ILE A 460 -5.86 19.93 17.67
CA ILE A 460 -4.69 20.80 17.48
C ILE A 460 -3.53 20.41 18.41
N GLU A 461 -3.81 20.15 19.68
CA GLU A 461 -2.78 19.91 20.69
C GLU A 461 -2.32 18.45 20.74
N GLU A 462 -3.27 17.52 20.78
CA GLU A 462 -3.00 16.09 20.98
C GLU A 462 -2.90 15.32 19.65
N ARG A 463 -3.34 15.94 18.54
CA ARG A 463 -3.39 15.30 17.21
C ARG A 463 -4.22 14.02 17.19
N VAL A 464 -5.33 14.04 17.91
CA VAL A 464 -6.27 12.92 17.97
C VAL A 464 -7.71 13.38 17.82
N ILE A 465 -8.57 12.49 17.32
CA ILE A 465 -10.03 12.63 17.32
C ILE A 465 -10.68 11.47 18.07
N THR A 466 -11.89 11.70 18.54
CA THR A 466 -12.79 10.68 19.09
C THR A 466 -14.15 10.84 18.42
N ARG A 467 -14.71 9.74 17.90
CA ARG A 467 -16.03 9.76 17.25
C ARG A 467 -17.13 9.98 18.28
N VAL A 468 -18.24 10.58 17.85
CA VAL A 468 -19.43 10.71 18.69
C VAL A 468 -19.98 9.32 19.04
N GLY A 469 -20.13 9.04 20.34
CA GLY A 469 -20.61 7.77 20.87
C GLY A 469 -19.53 6.68 21.00
N ASP A 470 -18.25 7.04 20.83
CA ASP A 470 -17.09 6.16 20.92
C ASP A 470 -16.08 6.74 21.94
N ASP A 471 -15.25 5.90 22.53
CA ASP A 471 -14.12 6.27 23.39
C ASP A 471 -12.76 6.02 22.71
N ARG A 472 -12.77 5.40 21.52
CA ARG A 472 -11.57 5.14 20.74
C ARG A 472 -10.91 6.43 20.26
N VAL A 473 -9.64 6.59 20.65
CA VAL A 473 -8.77 7.67 20.21
C VAL A 473 -8.14 7.31 18.86
N ILE A 474 -8.24 8.22 17.89
CA ILE A 474 -7.74 8.04 16.52
C ILE A 474 -6.70 9.14 16.24
N PRO A 475 -5.42 8.81 15.97
CA PRO A 475 -4.41 9.81 15.61
C PRO A 475 -4.69 10.40 14.23
N VAL A 476 -4.47 11.70 14.09
CA VAL A 476 -4.65 12.46 12.83
C VAL A 476 -3.53 13.49 12.65
N ASP A 477 -3.04 13.66 11.42
CA ASP A 477 -2.07 14.72 11.06
C ASP A 477 -2.70 15.71 10.08
N VAL A 478 -3.41 16.71 10.61
CA VAL A 478 -4.15 17.68 9.79
C VAL A 478 -3.60 19.09 10.00
N ARG A 479 -3.33 19.80 8.90
CA ARG A 479 -3.05 21.23 8.92
C ARG A 479 -4.35 22.01 9.00
N ILE A 480 -4.45 22.98 9.90
CA ILE A 480 -5.68 23.78 10.08
C ILE A 480 -5.52 25.18 9.49
N ILE A 481 -6.49 25.55 8.65
CA ILE A 481 -6.71 26.93 8.22
C ILE A 481 -8.10 27.33 8.72
N ALA A 482 -8.19 28.29 9.63
CA ALA A 482 -9.46 28.79 10.15
C ALA A 482 -9.76 30.16 9.55
N ALA A 483 -11.03 30.49 9.37
CA ALA A 483 -11.48 31.78 8.88
C ALA A 483 -12.55 32.38 9.78
N SER A 484 -12.50 33.69 10.01
CA SER A 484 -13.56 34.44 10.69
C SER A 484 -13.71 35.85 10.13
N ASN A 485 -14.96 36.32 10.11
CA ASN A 485 -15.35 37.71 9.88
C ASN A 485 -15.52 38.50 11.19
N LYS A 486 -15.62 37.83 12.34
CA LYS A 486 -15.74 38.42 13.67
C LYS A 486 -14.38 38.43 14.36
N SER A 487 -14.19 39.38 15.29
CA SER A 487 -12.98 39.40 16.10
C SER A 487 -13.05 38.30 17.16
N LEU A 488 -12.26 37.23 16.99
CA LEU A 488 -12.18 36.15 17.98
C LEU A 488 -11.74 36.67 19.36
N GLN A 489 -10.85 37.67 19.41
CA GLN A 489 -10.44 38.31 20.67
C GLN A 489 -11.58 39.00 21.41
N LYS A 490 -12.57 39.56 20.71
CA LYS A 490 -13.78 40.11 21.34
C LYS A 490 -14.66 38.99 21.88
N LEU A 491 -14.86 37.94 21.09
CA LEU A 491 -15.64 36.76 21.52
C LEU A 491 -15.03 36.05 22.72
N VAL A 492 -13.70 36.05 22.86
CA VAL A 492 -13.02 35.56 24.08
C VAL A 492 -13.39 36.40 25.30
N ARG A 493 -13.36 37.74 25.18
CA ARG A 493 -13.78 38.64 26.27
C ARG A 493 -15.26 38.50 26.64
N GLU A 494 -16.10 38.17 25.67
CA GLU A 494 -17.52 37.89 25.87
C GLU A 494 -17.81 36.47 26.39
N GLY A 495 -16.80 35.61 26.58
CA GLY A 495 -16.96 34.22 27.02
C GLY A 495 -17.58 33.28 25.97
N LYS A 496 -17.72 33.73 24.71
CA LYS A 496 -18.29 32.96 23.59
C LYS A 496 -17.24 32.12 22.85
N PHE A 497 -15.96 32.44 23.03
CA PHE A 497 -14.86 31.70 22.44
C PHE A 497 -13.79 31.41 23.49
N ARG A 498 -13.22 30.21 23.49
CA ARG A 498 -12.22 29.84 24.48
C ARG A 498 -10.86 30.48 24.18
N GLU A 499 -10.23 30.98 25.23
CA GLU A 499 -8.92 31.63 25.15
C GLU A 499 -7.82 30.66 24.71
N ASP A 500 -7.83 29.42 25.20
CA ASP A 500 -6.86 28.36 24.86
C ASP A 500 -6.86 28.04 23.35
N LEU A 501 -8.03 27.81 22.77
CA LEU A 501 -8.20 27.57 21.33
C LEU A 501 -7.79 28.77 20.50
N TYR A 502 -8.10 29.99 20.95
CA TYR A 502 -7.73 31.21 20.24
C TYR A 502 -6.20 31.30 20.04
N TYR A 503 -5.40 31.08 21.09
CA TYR A 503 -3.94 31.13 20.95
C TYR A 503 -3.37 30.02 20.07
N ARG A 504 -4.02 28.84 20.02
CA ARG A 504 -3.60 27.73 19.16
C ARG A 504 -3.96 27.90 17.68
N LEU A 505 -5.05 28.62 17.39
CA LEU A 505 -5.43 28.97 16.02
C LEU A 505 -4.65 30.19 15.51
N ASN A 506 -4.41 31.17 16.38
CA ASN A 506 -3.81 32.46 16.02
C ASN A 506 -2.27 32.44 16.01
N VAL A 507 -1.66 31.41 15.41
CA VAL A 507 -0.19 31.30 15.26
C VAL A 507 0.28 32.19 14.10
N LEU A 508 -0.38 32.09 12.95
CA LEU A 508 -0.17 32.97 11.80
C LEU A 508 -1.50 33.64 11.44
N THR A 509 -1.56 34.97 11.42
CA THR A 509 -2.79 35.70 11.09
C THR A 509 -2.64 36.38 9.74
N LEU A 510 -3.49 36.02 8.78
CA LEU A 510 -3.57 36.75 7.51
C LEU A 510 -4.79 37.67 7.53
N ARG A 511 -4.57 38.98 7.42
CA ARG A 511 -5.64 39.97 7.35
C ARG A 511 -5.98 40.26 5.89
N ILE A 512 -7.14 39.80 5.44
CA ILE A 512 -7.60 40.02 4.07
C ILE A 512 -8.26 41.40 3.97
N PRO A 513 -7.73 42.31 3.13
CA PRO A 513 -8.23 43.68 3.06
C PRO A 513 -9.65 43.73 2.50
N PRO A 514 -10.56 44.54 3.06
CA PRO A 514 -11.86 44.79 2.48
C PRO A 514 -11.72 45.54 1.14
N LEU A 515 -12.70 45.38 0.26
CA LEU A 515 -12.68 45.87 -1.11
C LEU A 515 -12.45 47.40 -1.19
N ARG A 516 -13.07 48.17 -0.28
CA ARG A 516 -12.87 49.63 -0.16
C ARG A 516 -11.43 50.07 0.10
N SER A 517 -10.58 49.20 0.64
CA SER A 517 -9.15 49.48 0.87
C SER A 517 -8.24 49.07 -0.29
N ARG A 518 -8.80 48.45 -1.34
CA ARG A 518 -8.06 47.96 -2.51
C ARG A 518 -8.02 48.97 -3.67
N GLY A 519 -8.69 50.13 -3.54
CA GLY A 519 -8.64 51.21 -4.53
C GLY A 519 -9.08 50.77 -5.93
N LYS A 520 -8.17 50.86 -6.90
CA LYS A 520 -8.44 50.57 -8.32
C LYS A 520 -8.79 49.11 -8.62
N ASP A 521 -8.52 48.18 -7.70
CA ASP A 521 -8.94 46.78 -7.84
C ASP A 521 -10.46 46.63 -7.99
N ILE A 522 -11.25 47.59 -7.48
CA ILE A 522 -12.70 47.63 -7.65
C ILE A 522 -13.07 47.67 -9.14
N LEU A 523 -12.37 48.49 -9.93
CA LEU A 523 -12.62 48.64 -11.36
C LEU A 523 -12.17 47.41 -12.12
N LEU A 524 -10.98 46.89 -11.82
CA LEU A 524 -10.45 45.65 -12.41
C LEU A 524 -11.43 44.49 -12.25
N LEU A 525 -11.93 44.29 -11.02
CA LEU A 525 -12.90 43.23 -10.71
C LEU A 525 -14.26 43.49 -11.38
N ALA A 526 -14.72 44.73 -11.43
CA ALA A 526 -15.97 45.09 -12.08
C ALA A 526 -15.92 44.81 -13.59
N GLU A 527 -14.84 45.20 -14.26
CA GLU A 527 -14.62 44.92 -15.69
C GLU A 527 -14.62 43.42 -15.98
N GLU A 528 -13.92 42.63 -15.16
CA GLU A 528 -13.88 41.17 -15.31
C GLU A 528 -15.27 40.54 -15.12
N PHE A 529 -16.02 40.95 -14.10
CA PHE A 529 -17.37 40.44 -13.88
C PHE A 529 -18.32 40.87 -15.01
N LEU A 530 -18.28 42.13 -15.44
CA LEU A 530 -19.12 42.61 -16.54
C LEU A 530 -18.81 41.91 -17.85
N ALA A 531 -17.55 41.66 -18.17
CA ALA A 531 -17.16 40.87 -19.35
C ALA A 531 -17.70 39.43 -19.25
N ARG A 532 -17.51 38.78 -18.11
CA ARG A 532 -17.97 37.39 -17.87
C ARG A 532 -19.49 37.25 -17.97
N TYR A 533 -20.25 38.15 -17.36
CA TYR A 533 -21.71 38.10 -17.40
C TYR A 533 -22.27 38.61 -18.72
N GLY A 534 -21.61 39.60 -19.32
CA GLY A 534 -21.92 40.15 -20.63
C GLY A 534 -21.80 39.09 -21.73
N GLU A 535 -20.74 38.29 -21.73
CA GLU A 535 -20.56 37.18 -22.68
C GLU A 535 -21.73 36.18 -22.61
N ARG A 536 -22.19 35.84 -21.40
CA ARG A 536 -23.33 34.93 -21.19
C ARG A 536 -24.66 35.51 -21.65
N ALA A 537 -24.81 36.84 -21.57
CA ALA A 537 -26.01 37.56 -21.95
C ALA A 537 -25.94 38.14 -23.38
N SER A 538 -24.85 37.89 -24.12
CA SER A 538 -24.55 38.53 -25.40
C SER A 538 -24.62 40.07 -25.37
N LYS A 539 -24.23 40.67 -24.24
CA LYS A 539 -24.19 42.13 -24.02
C LYS A 539 -22.75 42.56 -23.74
N ASN A 540 -22.32 43.67 -24.34
CA ASN A 540 -21.05 44.30 -23.98
C ASN A 540 -21.32 45.65 -23.31
N LEU A 541 -20.94 45.77 -22.04
CA LEU A 541 -21.17 46.96 -21.24
C LEU A 541 -19.85 47.67 -20.99
N GLU A 542 -19.77 48.91 -21.43
CA GLU A 542 -18.65 49.80 -21.16
C GLU A 542 -19.00 50.76 -20.02
N LEU A 543 -18.15 50.78 -18.99
CA LEU A 543 -18.25 51.76 -17.91
C LEU A 543 -17.68 53.10 -18.37
N THR A 544 -18.47 54.16 -18.21
CA THR A 544 -17.94 55.53 -18.36
C THR A 544 -17.03 55.90 -17.18
N GLN A 545 -16.20 56.94 -17.34
CA GLN A 545 -15.34 57.43 -16.25
C GLN A 545 -16.14 57.83 -15.00
N ASP A 546 -17.33 58.43 -15.18
CA ASP A 546 -18.23 58.79 -14.08
C ASP A 546 -18.82 57.54 -13.38
N ALA A 547 -19.13 56.48 -14.13
CA ALA A 547 -19.53 55.20 -13.57
C ALA A 547 -18.40 54.56 -12.74
N GLY A 548 -17.16 54.61 -13.23
CA GLY A 548 -15.99 54.14 -12.49
C GLY A 548 -15.80 54.90 -11.18
N ASN A 549 -15.92 56.23 -11.20
CA ASN A 549 -15.84 57.06 -9.99
C ASN A 549 -16.94 56.72 -8.98
N ALA A 550 -18.17 56.45 -9.46
CA ALA A 550 -19.28 56.03 -8.60
C ALA A 550 -18.98 54.69 -7.90
N LEU A 551 -18.46 53.70 -8.63
CA LEU A 551 -18.06 52.40 -8.07
C LEU A 551 -16.94 52.54 -7.03
N LEU A 552 -15.95 53.41 -7.27
CA LEU A 552 -14.85 53.68 -6.34
C LEU A 552 -15.31 54.38 -5.05
N SER A 553 -16.34 55.23 -5.15
CA SER A 553 -16.86 56.00 -4.01
C SER A 553 -17.74 55.18 -3.05
N PHE A 554 -18.21 54.01 -3.49
CA PHE A 554 -19.08 53.16 -2.68
C PHE A 554 -18.28 52.31 -1.69
N SER A 555 -18.84 52.05 -0.50
CA SER A 555 -18.14 51.38 0.59
C SER A 555 -18.06 49.86 0.45
N TRP A 556 -18.92 49.26 -0.38
CA TRP A 556 -19.02 47.82 -0.63
C TRP A 556 -19.02 46.95 0.65
N PRO A 557 -20.02 47.07 1.53
CA PRO A 557 -20.09 46.29 2.78
C PRO A 557 -20.07 44.77 2.56
N GLY A 558 -20.62 44.28 1.44
CA GLY A 558 -20.54 42.86 1.07
C GLY A 558 -19.31 42.50 0.20
N ASN A 559 -18.34 43.41 0.11
CA ASN A 559 -17.07 43.25 -0.59
C ASN A 559 -17.24 42.70 -2.03
N VAL A 560 -16.40 41.75 -2.44
CA VAL A 560 -16.38 41.20 -3.81
C VAL A 560 -17.67 40.44 -4.12
N ARG A 561 -18.32 39.84 -3.12
CA ARG A 561 -19.62 39.16 -3.31
C ARG A 561 -20.70 40.16 -3.73
N GLN A 562 -20.76 41.32 -3.07
CA GLN A 562 -21.70 42.38 -3.45
C GLN A 562 -21.38 42.98 -4.81
N LEU A 563 -20.10 43.27 -5.09
CA LEU A 563 -19.68 43.79 -6.39
C LEU A 563 -20.05 42.83 -7.53
N ARG A 564 -19.82 41.53 -7.35
CA ARG A 564 -20.20 40.50 -8.32
C ARG A 564 -21.70 40.50 -8.60
N ASN A 565 -22.52 40.45 -7.55
CA ASN A 565 -23.99 40.45 -7.68
C ASN A 565 -24.49 41.75 -8.33
N PHE A 566 -23.85 42.87 -8.00
CA PHE A 566 -24.14 44.17 -8.60
C PHE A 566 -23.85 44.17 -10.11
N CYS A 567 -22.68 43.70 -10.53
CA CYS A 567 -22.32 43.59 -11.95
C CYS A 567 -23.26 42.66 -12.72
N GLU A 568 -23.66 41.53 -12.13
CA GLU A 568 -24.64 40.61 -12.71
C GLU A 568 -26.00 41.28 -12.91
N ARG A 569 -26.53 41.95 -11.87
CA ARG A 569 -27.76 42.74 -11.96
C ARG A 569 -27.65 43.83 -13.02
N LEU A 570 -26.51 44.53 -13.08
CA LEU A 570 -26.28 45.59 -14.04
C LEU A 570 -26.37 45.08 -15.48
N VAL A 571 -25.84 43.88 -15.77
CA VAL A 571 -25.95 43.26 -17.11
C VAL A 571 -27.39 42.93 -17.48
N ILE A 572 -28.18 42.47 -16.51
CA ILE A 572 -29.59 42.12 -16.73
C ILE A 572 -30.42 43.37 -17.02
N VAL A 573 -30.28 44.40 -16.18
CA VAL A 573 -31.12 45.62 -16.21
C VAL A 573 -30.68 46.62 -17.29
N SER A 574 -29.45 46.52 -17.79
CA SER A 574 -28.94 47.45 -18.81
C SER A 574 -29.38 47.06 -20.22
N ASP A 575 -30.18 47.93 -20.84
CA ASP A 575 -30.53 47.85 -22.28
C ASP A 575 -29.56 48.65 -23.17
N ARG A 576 -28.63 49.40 -22.56
CA ARG A 576 -27.66 50.27 -23.24
C ARG A 576 -26.26 49.67 -23.17
N GLN A 577 -25.45 49.84 -24.22
CA GLN A 577 -24.04 49.42 -24.22
C GLN A 577 -23.14 50.26 -23.30
N LYS A 578 -23.50 51.52 -23.00
CA LYS A 578 -22.72 52.40 -22.11
C LYS A 578 -23.45 52.64 -20.80
N VAL A 579 -22.77 52.40 -19.69
CA VAL A 579 -23.27 52.63 -18.33
C VAL A 579 -22.68 53.94 -17.79
N ASP A 580 -23.56 54.88 -17.47
CA ASP A 580 -23.21 56.15 -16.84
C ASP A 580 -23.26 56.09 -15.30
N GLY A 581 -22.64 57.06 -14.63
CA GLY A 581 -22.65 57.11 -13.17
C GLY A 581 -24.04 57.33 -12.57
N GLY A 582 -24.97 57.94 -13.32
CA GLY A 582 -26.36 58.09 -12.92
C GLY A 582 -27.10 56.74 -12.82
N MET A 583 -26.81 55.80 -13.72
CA MET A 583 -27.33 54.44 -13.67
C MET A 583 -26.76 53.66 -12.50
N ILE A 584 -25.44 53.75 -12.27
CA ILE A 584 -24.79 53.12 -11.11
C ILE A 584 -25.40 53.63 -9.80
N ARG A 585 -25.53 54.94 -9.63
CA ARG A 585 -26.09 55.55 -8.41
C ARG A 585 -27.55 55.13 -8.16
N ARG A 586 -28.38 55.05 -9.21
CA ARG A 586 -29.76 54.55 -9.10
C ARG A 586 -29.80 53.09 -8.63
N GLN A 587 -29.00 52.23 -9.25
CA GLN A 587 -28.96 50.81 -8.87
C GLN A 587 -28.34 50.58 -7.48
N LEU A 588 -27.40 51.43 -7.05
CA LEU A 588 -26.87 51.39 -5.68
C LEU A 588 -27.88 51.89 -4.65
N ALA A 589 -28.71 52.89 -4.98
CA ALA A 589 -29.76 53.39 -4.08
C ALA A 589 -30.79 52.29 -3.76
N ASP A 590 -31.20 51.52 -4.77
CA ASP A 590 -32.12 50.37 -4.59
C ASP A 590 -31.53 49.28 -3.67
N ILE A 591 -30.20 49.15 -3.61
CA ILE A 591 -29.50 48.16 -2.76
C ILE A 591 -29.34 48.65 -1.32
N CYS A 592 -29.39 49.97 -1.10
CA CYS A 592 -29.25 50.57 0.23
C CYS A 592 -30.57 50.68 1.00
N GLU A 593 -31.73 50.67 0.35
CA GLU A 593 -33.04 50.71 1.03
C GLU A 593 -33.40 49.41 1.80
N GLU A 594 -32.71 48.29 1.53
CA GLU A 594 -32.99 46.98 2.17
C GLU A 594 -32.27 46.75 3.52
N PHE A 595 -31.43 47.68 3.99
CA PHE A 595 -30.78 47.58 5.30
C PHE A 595 -31.28 48.70 6.23
N PRO A 596 -32.11 48.41 7.25
CA PRO A 596 -32.31 49.35 8.34
C PRO A 596 -30.94 49.66 8.96
N GLU A 597 -30.61 50.94 9.12
CA GLU A 597 -29.46 51.36 9.92
C GLU A 597 -29.70 50.99 11.39
N GLU A 598 -29.48 49.74 11.76
CA GLU A 598 -29.37 49.31 13.15
C GLU A 598 -27.94 48.85 13.44
N GLU A 599 -27.42 49.38 14.54
CA GLU A 599 -26.13 49.11 15.18
C GLU A 599 -24.87 49.68 14.51
N ARG A 600 -24.79 51.01 14.46
CA ARG A 600 -23.52 51.68 14.81
C ARG A 600 -23.37 51.69 16.33
N THR A 601 -22.93 50.57 16.88
CA THR A 601 -22.36 50.52 18.22
C THR A 601 -21.08 51.35 18.26
N GLU A 602 -21.15 52.41 19.06
CA GLU A 602 -20.08 53.11 19.77
C GLU A 602 -18.65 52.72 19.37
N LYS A 603 -18.03 53.61 18.60
CA LYS A 603 -16.59 53.86 18.72
C LYS A 603 -16.43 55.27 19.23
N GLU A 604 -15.75 55.37 20.36
CA GLU A 604 -15.27 56.59 21.00
C GLU A 604 -14.68 57.55 19.96
N GLU A 605 -15.35 58.68 19.77
CA GLU A 605 -14.75 59.91 19.24
C GLU A 605 -14.35 60.80 20.42
N PRO A 606 -13.26 61.57 20.31
CA PRO A 606 -12.76 62.40 21.41
C PRO A 606 -13.79 63.48 21.79
N GLU A 607 -13.92 63.74 23.10
CA GLU A 607 -14.76 64.78 23.68
C GLU A 607 -14.58 66.13 22.95
N VAL A 608 -15.64 66.60 22.30
CA VAL A 608 -15.77 67.99 21.86
C VAL A 608 -16.37 68.77 23.04
N PRO A 609 -15.70 69.79 23.59
CA PRO A 609 -16.23 70.56 24.71
C PRO A 609 -17.47 71.35 24.29
N ALA A 610 -18.40 71.53 25.25
CA ALA A 610 -19.68 72.20 25.06
C ALA A 610 -19.56 73.59 24.40
N PRO A 611 -20.49 73.98 23.51
CA PRO A 611 -20.40 75.25 22.80
C PRO A 611 -20.59 76.43 23.76
N ASN A 612 -19.64 77.37 23.69
CA ASN A 612 -19.69 78.63 24.43
C ASN A 612 -20.71 79.57 23.75
N LEU A 613 -21.92 79.66 24.32
CA LEU A 613 -23.09 80.36 23.75
C LEU A 613 -22.94 81.90 23.62
N SER A 614 -21.80 82.47 24.02
CA SER A 614 -21.53 83.91 24.04
C SER A 614 -20.84 84.46 22.78
N GLN A 615 -20.58 83.64 21.75
CA GLN A 615 -19.88 84.03 20.51
C GLN A 615 -20.61 83.67 19.21
N LEU A 616 -21.95 83.60 19.20
CA LEU A 616 -22.70 83.37 17.96
C LEU A 616 -22.71 84.62 17.07
N SER A 617 -22.41 84.46 15.78
CA SER A 617 -22.54 85.54 14.79
C SER A 617 -24.01 85.95 14.61
N GLU A 618 -24.29 87.19 14.19
CA GLU A 618 -25.67 87.69 14.00
C GLU A 618 -26.50 86.83 13.04
N LYS A 619 -25.82 86.18 12.08
CA LYS A 619 -26.41 85.23 11.13
C LYS A 619 -26.81 83.91 11.80
N GLU A 620 -26.02 83.42 12.75
CA GLU A 620 -26.29 82.17 13.48
C GLU A 620 -27.39 82.36 14.53
N ARG A 621 -27.48 83.55 15.13
CA ARG A 621 -28.58 83.89 16.04
C ARG A 621 -29.94 83.90 15.33
N ARG A 622 -30.02 84.53 14.14
CA ARG A 622 -31.24 84.50 13.30
C ARG A 622 -31.58 83.09 12.82
N GLU A 623 -30.58 82.25 12.57
CA GLU A 623 -30.82 80.86 12.18
C GLU A 623 -31.37 80.03 13.35
N ARG A 624 -30.86 80.25 14.56
CA ARG A 624 -31.39 79.63 15.79
C ARG A 624 -32.83 80.07 16.07
N GLU A 625 -33.11 81.38 16.02
CA GLU A 625 -34.47 81.91 16.25
C GLU A 625 -35.49 81.30 15.26
N ARG A 626 -35.13 81.17 13.98
CA ARG A 626 -35.99 80.49 12.99
C ARG A 626 -36.21 79.00 13.28
N LEU A 627 -35.22 78.33 13.87
CA LEU A 627 -35.35 76.93 14.26
C LEU A 627 -36.26 76.78 15.49
N GLU A 628 -36.12 77.66 16.48
CA GLU A 628 -36.99 77.71 17.67
C GLU A 628 -38.45 78.04 17.28
N GLU A 629 -38.69 79.06 16.47
CA GLU A 629 -40.03 79.42 15.98
C GLU A 629 -40.70 78.26 15.21
N ALA A 630 -39.96 77.56 14.36
CA ALA A 630 -40.50 76.43 13.60
C ALA A 630 -40.79 75.20 14.49
N LEU A 631 -40.01 75.00 15.56
CA LEU A 631 -40.22 73.92 16.53
C LEU A 631 -41.42 74.23 17.45
N GLU A 632 -41.58 75.48 17.88
CA GLU A 632 -42.74 75.93 18.67
C GLU A 632 -44.03 75.88 17.87
N ALA A 633 -44.03 76.41 16.65
CA ALA A 633 -45.20 76.39 15.76
C ALA A 633 -45.62 74.95 15.38
N SER A 634 -44.68 74.01 15.42
CA SER A 634 -44.93 72.58 15.15
C SER A 634 -45.18 71.76 16.42
N GLY A 635 -45.27 72.38 17.59
CA GLY A 635 -45.52 71.71 18.88
C GLY A 635 -44.49 70.62 19.21
N GLY A 636 -43.21 70.81 18.84
CA GLY A 636 -42.15 69.81 19.02
C GLY A 636 -42.10 68.72 17.95
N ASN A 637 -43.00 68.72 16.96
CA ASN A 637 -42.96 67.74 15.87
C ASN A 637 -41.83 68.06 14.88
N ARG A 638 -40.69 67.39 15.06
CA ARG A 638 -39.46 67.53 14.25
C ARG A 638 -39.69 67.29 12.75
N GLY A 639 -40.68 66.46 12.39
CA GLY A 639 -41.04 66.20 11.00
C GLY A 639 -41.72 67.39 10.33
N GLN A 640 -42.66 68.03 11.05
CA GLN A 640 -43.37 69.22 10.56
C GLN A 640 -42.49 70.46 10.59
N ALA A 641 -41.63 70.61 11.61
CA ALA A 641 -40.66 71.70 11.69
C ALA A 641 -39.64 71.67 10.53
N ALA A 642 -39.15 70.47 10.17
CA ALA A 642 -38.26 70.30 9.01
C ALA A 642 -38.94 70.71 7.69
N GLN A 643 -40.22 70.35 7.55
CA GLN A 643 -41.03 70.68 6.37
C GLN A 643 -41.34 72.18 6.28
N ALA A 644 -41.67 72.83 7.40
CA ALA A 644 -41.90 74.27 7.49
C ALA A 644 -40.64 75.09 7.16
N LEU A 645 -39.46 74.56 7.48
CA LEU A 645 -38.16 75.17 7.18
C LEU A 645 -37.60 74.81 5.80
N GLY A 646 -38.26 73.93 5.05
CA GLY A 646 -37.80 73.47 3.73
C GLY A 646 -36.48 72.69 3.77
N ILE A 647 -36.17 72.03 4.89
CA ILE A 647 -34.92 71.26 5.08
C ILE A 647 -35.23 69.77 5.37
N GLY A 648 -34.28 68.89 5.06
CA GLY A 648 -34.41 67.47 5.42
C GLY A 648 -34.34 67.25 6.94
N ARG A 649 -35.01 66.21 7.46
CA ARG A 649 -35.04 65.87 8.90
C ARG A 649 -33.66 65.68 9.52
N SER A 650 -32.72 65.09 8.78
CA SER A 650 -31.31 64.94 9.22
C SER A 650 -30.57 66.28 9.31
N SER A 651 -30.93 67.24 8.44
CA SER A 651 -30.39 68.61 8.50
C SER A 651 -30.96 69.40 9.66
N LEU A 652 -32.24 69.21 9.99
CA LEU A 652 -32.85 69.77 11.20
C LEU A 652 -32.14 69.26 12.45
N TRP A 653 -31.96 67.94 12.59
CA TRP A 653 -31.29 67.34 13.75
C TRP A 653 -29.86 67.84 13.94
N ARG A 654 -29.07 67.93 12.85
CA ARG A 654 -27.71 68.49 12.91
C ARG A 654 -27.70 69.95 13.36
N LYS A 655 -28.69 70.75 12.94
CA LYS A 655 -28.81 72.15 13.36
C LYS A 655 -29.30 72.30 14.81
N MET A 656 -30.23 71.46 15.24
CA MET A 656 -30.67 71.40 16.65
C MET A 656 -29.52 71.05 17.58
N LYS A 657 -28.69 70.05 17.22
CA LYS A 657 -27.49 69.68 17.98
C LYS A 657 -26.41 70.77 17.95
N LYS A 658 -26.24 71.46 16.82
CA LYS A 658 -25.31 72.61 16.70
C LYS A 658 -25.68 73.76 17.64
N TYR A 659 -26.98 74.03 17.80
CA TYR A 659 -27.48 75.17 18.58
C TYR A 659 -28.02 74.81 19.98
N GLY A 660 -27.89 73.54 20.40
CA GLY A 660 -28.31 73.08 21.74
C GLY A 660 -29.82 72.99 21.96
N LEU A 661 -30.62 72.83 20.90
CA LEU A 661 -32.10 72.82 20.96
C LEU A 661 -32.71 71.43 21.20
N ASP A 662 -31.89 70.39 21.39
CA ASP A 662 -32.34 68.99 21.48
C ASP A 662 -32.95 68.64 22.85
N GLU A 663 -32.69 69.44 23.90
CA GLU A 663 -33.16 69.22 25.28
C GLU A 663 -34.45 69.99 25.63
N THR A 664 -34.94 70.86 24.73
CA THR A 664 -35.99 71.85 25.05
C THR A 664 -37.35 71.56 24.41
N TYR A 665 -37.42 70.66 23.41
CA TYR A 665 -38.63 70.38 22.62
C TYR A 665 -38.85 68.90 22.32
#